data_AF-A0A1J3IFA9-F1
#
_entry.id   AF-A0A1J3IFA9-F1
#
_cell.length_a   1.000
_cell.length_b   1.000
_cell.length_c   1.000
_cell.angle_alpha   90.00
_cell.angle_beta   90.00
_cell.angle_gamma   90.00
#
_symmetry.space_group_name_H-M   'P 1'
#
loop_
_entity.id
_entity.type
_entity.pdbx_description
1 polymer ?
#
loop_
_entity_poly.entity_id
_entity_poly.type
_entity_poly.pdbx_seq_one_letter_code
_entity_poly.pdbx_strand_id
1 'polypeptide(L)'
;MDDLAKQILTRPIQLADQVVKAGDEATINKQECAEIKSKTEKLAALLRQAARASSDLYERPTRRIIDDTENVLGKALAMVQRCRDDGYIMRLFNIIPAAAFRKMISQLENSVGDVSWLLRVSTPAGNDEDEGFGYLGLPPIAANEPILCLIWEQIAVLMTGSPEDKSDAAASLASLARDNDRYVKLIVEEGGVNPLLKLLKEGKIDGQENAARAIGLLGRDPESVEQMIQAGVCQALANILKEGSMRVQAVVAWAVSELVAGNHAKCQELFAQNNVIHLLVSHLAFETVQEHSKYAVVAGRATSMHHAVVLASKISSKENLPALLEVEEDNQIGISSPMGNQMHSIVATTMAMKAVGSGSIPSGRFATGDDEKSPGKLPEKSYSLNSQSGIGKPYSTAHQSRNASVTRGRELEDPVTKTYMKAMAARALWKLSVGNATICRVITESRALLCFAVLLEKGDEETMYNTAMAIMEITAVAEENSALRRSAFRRTSPACKAVVDQLFRIVENADAESDLLIPCVRSIGNLARTFKSAERHLIIPLIKLLDDGEPNLAAEVAIVLAKFATEDNFLGKDHSRTIIEAGGSKLLVQLAYFGENGAQIPALVLLSYVAMNVPDSEQLAKDEVLTVLEWASKQANVTEEEDMEALLYEAKSRLELYQSRGTRGFHV
;
A
#
# COMPACT_ATOMS: atom_id res chain seq x y z
N MET A 1 -16.60 33.12 -2.77
CA MET A 1 -15.47 32.74 -3.63
C MET A 1 -15.45 33.57 -4.91
N ASP A 2 -16.58 33.73 -5.62
CA ASP A 2 -16.69 34.60 -6.82
C ASP A 2 -16.30 36.09 -6.57
N ASP A 3 -16.46 36.57 -5.34
CA ASP A 3 -16.11 37.94 -4.94
C ASP A 3 -14.58 38.16 -4.81
N LEU A 4 -13.80 37.12 -4.47
CA LEU A 4 -12.35 37.25 -4.26
C LEU A 4 -11.58 37.42 -5.58
N ALA A 5 -11.91 36.62 -6.60
CA ALA A 5 -11.30 36.73 -7.92
C ALA A 5 -11.67 38.07 -8.60
N LYS A 6 -12.92 38.53 -8.44
CA LYS A 6 -13.36 39.86 -8.90
C LYS A 6 -12.62 41.00 -8.18
N GLN A 7 -12.41 40.88 -6.87
CA GLN A 7 -11.63 41.86 -6.10
C GLN A 7 -10.17 41.94 -6.57
N ILE A 8 -9.52 40.79 -6.78
CA ILE A 8 -8.12 40.71 -7.25
C ILE A 8 -7.96 41.35 -8.64
N LEU A 9 -8.94 41.21 -9.54
CA LEU A 9 -8.86 41.74 -10.90
C LEU A 9 -9.21 43.24 -11.02
N THR A 10 -9.90 43.81 -10.04
CA THR A 10 -10.40 45.20 -10.12
C THR A 10 -9.28 46.22 -10.22
N ARG A 11 -8.24 46.09 -9.39
CA ARG A 11 -7.13 47.04 -9.32
C ARG A 11 -6.25 47.04 -10.59
N PRO A 12 -5.83 45.89 -11.14
CA PRO A 12 -5.15 45.82 -12.43
C PRO A 12 -5.94 46.46 -13.57
N ILE A 13 -7.26 46.24 -13.66
CA ILE A 13 -8.10 46.85 -14.71
C ILE A 13 -8.07 48.38 -14.60
N GLN A 14 -8.21 48.93 -13.38
CA GLN A 14 -8.12 50.37 -13.15
C GLN A 14 -6.76 50.96 -13.52
N LEU A 15 -5.66 50.27 -13.19
CA LEU A 15 -4.32 50.72 -13.56
C LEU A 15 -4.12 50.68 -15.07
N ALA A 16 -4.59 49.63 -15.75
CA ALA A 16 -4.53 49.55 -17.20
C ALA A 16 -5.26 50.73 -17.86
N ASP A 17 -6.47 51.08 -17.39
CA ASP A 17 -7.21 52.24 -17.91
C ASP A 17 -6.49 53.57 -17.64
N GLN A 18 -5.83 53.70 -16.48
CA GLN A 18 -5.01 54.88 -16.17
C GLN A 18 -3.79 54.99 -17.07
N VAL A 19 -3.13 53.88 -17.40
CA VAL A 19 -1.98 53.85 -18.33
C VAL A 19 -2.42 54.25 -19.73
N VAL A 20 -3.56 53.72 -20.20
CA VAL A 20 -4.12 54.07 -21.52
C VAL A 20 -4.40 55.57 -21.61
N LYS A 21 -5.09 56.12 -20.61
CA LYS A 21 -5.35 57.57 -20.50
C LYS A 21 -4.06 58.40 -20.39
N ALA A 22 -3.08 57.92 -19.63
CA ALA A 22 -1.78 58.58 -19.53
C ALA A 22 -1.03 58.61 -20.86
N GLY A 23 -1.15 57.55 -21.67
CA GLY A 23 -0.57 57.45 -23.00
C GLY A 23 -1.18 58.44 -23.98
N ASP A 24 -2.50 58.68 -23.92
CA ASP A 24 -3.18 59.69 -24.74
C ASP A 24 -2.74 61.13 -24.44
N GLU A 25 -2.39 61.39 -23.17
CA GLU A 25 -1.96 62.71 -22.70
C GLU A 25 -0.43 62.93 -22.84
N ALA A 26 0.33 61.93 -23.35
CA ALA A 26 1.78 62.03 -23.48
C ALA A 26 2.20 62.99 -24.61
N THR A 27 3.10 63.93 -24.29
CA THR A 27 3.58 64.95 -25.25
C THR A 27 5.02 64.70 -25.70
N ILE A 28 5.80 63.93 -24.93
CA ILE A 28 7.20 63.57 -25.17
C ILE A 28 7.28 62.05 -25.42
N ASN A 29 8.19 61.59 -26.30
CA ASN A 29 8.34 60.17 -26.65
C ASN A 29 7.01 59.50 -27.07
N LYS A 30 6.28 60.19 -27.96
CA LYS A 30 4.91 59.82 -28.35
C LYS A 30 4.82 58.43 -28.97
N GLN A 31 5.82 58.02 -29.73
CA GLN A 31 5.82 56.72 -30.40
C GLN A 31 5.92 55.58 -29.37
N GLU A 32 6.86 55.67 -28.43
CA GLU A 32 7.04 54.66 -27.39
C GLU A 32 5.85 54.61 -26.42
N CYS A 33 5.26 55.77 -26.10
CA CYS A 33 4.05 55.83 -25.28
C CYS A 33 2.83 55.23 -26.01
N ALA A 34 2.72 55.41 -27.33
CA ALA A 34 1.66 54.79 -28.13
C ALA A 34 1.80 53.26 -28.17
N GLU A 35 3.03 52.73 -28.24
CA GLU A 35 3.28 51.28 -28.17
C GLU A 35 2.91 50.71 -26.79
N ILE A 36 3.33 51.36 -25.69
CA ILE A 36 2.92 50.98 -24.33
C ILE A 36 1.39 51.00 -24.19
N LYS A 37 0.74 52.05 -24.71
CA LYS A 37 -0.73 52.18 -24.71
C LYS A 37 -1.36 50.98 -25.43
N SER A 38 -0.94 50.67 -26.64
CA SER A 38 -1.49 49.56 -27.44
C SER A 38 -1.37 48.21 -26.72
N LYS A 39 -0.21 47.90 -26.11
CA LYS A 39 -0.04 46.66 -25.34
C LYS A 39 -0.93 46.63 -24.09
N THR A 40 -1.09 47.78 -23.44
CA THR A 40 -1.95 47.92 -22.25
C THR A 40 -3.43 47.77 -22.59
N GLU A 41 -3.91 48.30 -23.73
CA GLU A 41 -5.30 48.13 -24.18
C GLU A 41 -5.64 46.65 -24.37
N LYS A 42 -4.73 45.90 -25.00
CA LYS A 42 -4.87 44.45 -25.16
C LYS A 42 -4.91 43.74 -23.80
N LEU A 43 -4.01 44.08 -22.89
CA LEU A 43 -3.99 43.53 -21.53
C LEU A 43 -5.28 43.84 -20.77
N ALA A 44 -5.80 45.07 -20.89
CA ALA A 44 -7.06 45.48 -20.27
C ALA A 44 -8.26 44.68 -20.80
N ALA A 45 -8.26 44.31 -22.09
CA ALA A 45 -9.29 43.44 -22.66
C ALA A 45 -9.25 42.03 -22.04
N LEU A 46 -8.05 41.44 -21.94
CA LEU A 46 -7.86 40.12 -21.32
C LEU A 46 -8.25 40.13 -19.83
N LEU A 47 -7.84 41.15 -19.06
CA LEU A 47 -8.21 41.27 -17.65
C LEU A 47 -9.74 41.37 -17.45
N ARG A 48 -10.45 42.05 -18.36
CA ARG A 48 -11.92 42.10 -18.33
C ARG A 48 -12.55 40.76 -18.69
N GLN A 49 -11.98 40.02 -19.64
CA GLN A 49 -12.41 38.65 -19.94
C GLN A 49 -12.23 37.75 -18.70
N ALA A 50 -11.09 37.84 -18.03
CA ALA A 50 -10.81 37.08 -16.81
C ALA A 50 -11.80 37.44 -15.69
N ALA A 51 -12.17 38.72 -15.56
CA ALA A 51 -13.15 39.16 -14.57
C ALA A 51 -14.57 38.66 -14.85
N ARG A 52 -14.92 38.40 -16.11
CA ARG A 52 -16.20 37.77 -16.49
C ARG A 52 -16.21 36.28 -16.22
N ALA A 53 -15.06 35.62 -16.36
CA ALA A 53 -14.85 34.20 -16.11
C ALA A 53 -14.35 33.88 -14.69
N SER A 54 -14.52 34.81 -13.73
CA SER A 54 -13.88 34.76 -12.41
C SER A 54 -14.19 33.50 -11.59
N SER A 55 -15.35 32.88 -11.82
CA SER A 55 -15.78 31.64 -11.17
C SER A 55 -14.99 30.41 -11.60
N ASP A 56 -14.45 30.42 -12.81
CA ASP A 56 -13.83 29.27 -13.46
C ASP A 56 -12.30 29.43 -13.57
N LEU A 57 -11.77 30.55 -13.06
CA LEU A 57 -10.33 30.81 -13.06
C LEU A 57 -9.59 29.81 -12.18
N TYR A 58 -8.46 29.32 -12.70
CA TYR A 58 -7.53 28.53 -11.92
C TYR A 58 -6.88 29.40 -10.82
N GLU A 59 -7.43 29.30 -9.61
CA GLU A 59 -7.20 30.24 -8.50
C GLU A 59 -5.72 30.46 -8.15
N ARG A 60 -4.91 29.40 -8.15
CA ARG A 60 -3.52 29.43 -7.67
C ARG A 60 -2.60 30.24 -8.61
N PRO A 61 -2.50 29.94 -9.92
CA PRO A 61 -1.79 30.82 -10.85
C PRO A 61 -2.40 32.22 -10.94
N THR A 62 -3.73 32.35 -10.81
CA THR A 62 -4.43 33.65 -10.94
C THR A 62 -3.81 34.69 -10.02
N ARG A 63 -3.64 34.38 -8.74
CA ARG A 63 -3.09 35.36 -7.80
C ARG A 63 -1.69 35.84 -8.20
N ARG A 64 -0.80 34.91 -8.53
CA ARG A 64 0.59 35.22 -8.89
C ARG A 64 0.69 36.01 -10.21
N ILE A 65 -0.09 35.62 -11.21
CA ILE A 65 -0.14 36.29 -12.53
C ILE A 65 -0.70 37.71 -12.39
N ILE A 66 -1.79 37.86 -11.64
CA ILE A 66 -2.46 39.15 -11.49
C ILE A 66 -1.66 40.12 -10.62
N ASP A 67 -0.99 39.65 -9.56
CA ASP A 67 -0.10 40.48 -8.74
C ASP A 67 1.12 40.98 -9.54
N ASP A 68 1.75 40.15 -10.38
CA ASP A 68 2.84 40.60 -11.26
C ASP A 68 2.34 41.58 -12.33
N THR A 69 1.18 41.29 -12.93
CA THR A 69 0.52 42.18 -13.89
C THR A 69 0.22 43.55 -13.28
N GLU A 70 -0.28 43.59 -12.04
CA GLU A 70 -0.53 44.84 -11.32
C GLU A 70 0.77 45.65 -11.14
N ASN A 71 1.86 44.99 -10.74
CA ASN A 71 3.16 45.61 -10.55
C ASN A 71 3.73 46.17 -11.86
N VAL A 72 3.59 45.43 -12.97
CA VAL A 72 4.02 45.88 -14.31
C VAL A 72 3.21 47.09 -14.76
N LEU A 73 1.88 47.06 -14.60
CA LEU A 73 1.00 48.19 -14.91
C LEU A 73 1.30 49.43 -14.08
N GLY A 74 1.60 49.27 -12.78
CA GLY A 74 2.02 50.38 -11.92
C GLY A 74 3.33 51.03 -12.39
N LYS A 75 4.31 50.23 -12.81
CA LYS A 75 5.57 50.74 -13.39
C LYS A 75 5.35 51.41 -14.75
N ALA A 76 4.49 50.85 -15.59
CA ALA A 76 4.10 51.43 -16.88
C ALA A 76 3.43 52.80 -16.67
N LEU A 77 2.52 52.91 -15.68
CA LEU A 77 1.83 54.16 -15.36
C LEU A 77 2.83 55.24 -14.93
N ALA A 78 3.73 54.92 -14.00
CA ALA A 78 4.77 55.84 -13.55
C ALA A 78 5.69 56.28 -14.69
N MET A 79 6.00 55.38 -15.63
CA MET A 79 6.83 55.69 -16.80
C MET A 79 6.11 56.64 -17.78
N VAL A 80 4.85 56.35 -18.11
CA VAL A 80 4.07 57.15 -19.07
C VAL A 80 3.69 58.51 -18.49
N GLN A 81 3.40 58.61 -17.19
CA GLN A 81 3.11 59.90 -16.52
C GLN A 81 4.27 60.89 -16.62
N ARG A 82 5.53 60.42 -16.59
CA ARG A 82 6.72 61.27 -16.78
C ARG A 82 6.88 61.84 -18.19
N CYS A 83 6.08 61.36 -19.15
CA CYS A 83 6.07 61.80 -20.54
C CYS A 83 5.03 62.92 -20.80
N ARG A 84 4.33 63.39 -19.75
CA ARG A 84 3.46 64.58 -19.78
C ARG A 84 4.30 65.86 -19.66
N ASP A 85 3.86 66.94 -20.31
CA ASP A 85 4.58 68.23 -20.33
C ASP A 85 4.28 69.02 -19.05
N ASP A 86 5.14 68.90 -18.04
CA ASP A 86 5.11 69.77 -16.84
C ASP A 86 5.97 71.04 -17.01
N GLY A 87 6.43 71.32 -18.23
CA GLY A 87 7.25 72.48 -18.60
C GLY A 87 8.72 72.17 -18.92
N TYR A 88 9.42 73.17 -19.47
CA TYR A 88 10.77 73.03 -20.02
C TYR A 88 11.84 72.54 -19.02
N ILE A 89 11.71 72.86 -17.73
CA ILE A 89 12.67 72.43 -16.69
C ILE A 89 12.51 70.94 -16.37
N MET A 90 11.27 70.44 -16.26
CA MET A 90 11.00 69.03 -15.98
C MET A 90 11.42 68.12 -17.14
N ARG A 91 11.39 68.63 -18.39
CA ARG A 91 11.88 67.91 -19.58
C ARG A 91 13.33 67.43 -19.48
N LEU A 92 14.21 68.21 -18.85
CA LEU A 92 15.62 67.85 -18.69
C LEU A 92 15.85 66.78 -17.61
N PHE A 93 14.96 66.69 -16.63
CA PHE A 93 15.03 65.68 -15.54
C PHE A 93 14.24 64.39 -15.86
N ASN A 94 13.38 64.41 -16.88
CA ASN A 94 12.52 63.28 -17.28
C ASN A 94 13.01 62.52 -18.53
N ILE A 95 14.31 62.53 -18.80
CA ILE A 95 14.89 61.73 -19.90
C ILE A 95 14.80 60.24 -19.53
N ILE A 96 13.98 59.49 -20.27
CA ILE A 96 13.86 58.04 -20.15
C ILE A 96 14.60 57.40 -21.32
N PRO A 97 15.61 56.55 -21.09
CA PRO A 97 16.34 55.89 -22.17
C PRO A 97 15.43 55.00 -23.02
N ALA A 98 15.63 54.95 -24.33
CA ALA A 98 14.89 54.06 -25.23
C ALA A 98 14.94 52.57 -24.82
N ALA A 99 16.04 52.15 -24.17
CA ALA A 99 16.17 50.80 -23.62
C ALA A 99 15.16 50.51 -22.49
N ALA A 100 14.79 51.52 -21.69
CA ALA A 100 13.81 51.38 -20.63
C ALA A 100 12.39 51.21 -21.20
N PHE A 101 12.05 51.95 -22.27
CA PHE A 101 10.80 51.74 -23.01
C PHE A 101 10.70 50.34 -23.60
N ARG A 102 11.75 49.87 -24.29
CA ARG A 102 11.78 48.49 -24.83
C ARG A 102 11.60 47.43 -23.73
N LYS A 103 12.25 47.61 -22.58
CA LYS A 103 12.08 46.72 -21.43
C LYS A 103 10.64 46.73 -20.90
N MET A 104 10.01 47.92 -20.80
CA MET A 104 8.62 48.05 -20.36
C MET A 104 7.64 47.38 -21.32
N ILE A 105 7.82 47.59 -22.63
CA ILE A 105 7.02 46.96 -23.67
C ILE A 105 7.13 45.44 -23.57
N SER A 106 8.35 44.90 -23.42
CA SER A 106 8.57 43.46 -23.24
C SER A 106 7.92 42.92 -21.95
N GLN A 107 7.95 43.68 -20.85
CA GLN A 107 7.27 43.29 -19.60
C GLN A 107 5.74 43.25 -19.77
N LEU A 108 5.15 44.22 -20.47
CA LEU A 108 3.72 44.23 -20.78
C LEU A 108 3.33 43.08 -21.72
N GLU A 109 4.19 42.74 -22.69
CA GLU A 109 3.99 41.58 -23.55
C GLU A 109 4.02 40.26 -22.77
N ASN A 110 4.91 40.14 -21.78
CA ASN A 110 4.94 38.99 -20.88
C ASN A 110 3.64 38.88 -20.08
N SER A 111 3.17 39.96 -19.45
CA SER A 111 1.90 39.97 -18.71
C SER A 111 0.70 39.65 -19.62
N VAL A 112 0.71 40.10 -20.88
CA VAL A 112 -0.29 39.71 -21.88
C VAL A 112 -0.23 38.20 -22.15
N GLY A 113 0.96 37.63 -22.28
CA GLY A 113 1.16 36.18 -22.41
C GLY A 113 0.62 35.41 -21.20
N ASP A 114 0.91 35.87 -19.98
CA ASP A 114 0.48 35.23 -18.74
C ASP A 114 -1.05 35.23 -18.57
N VAL A 115 -1.71 36.37 -18.76
CA VAL A 115 -3.17 36.46 -18.64
C VAL A 115 -3.87 35.69 -19.77
N SER A 116 -3.30 35.71 -20.98
CA SER A 116 -3.80 34.91 -22.11
C SER A 116 -3.72 33.41 -21.83
N TRP A 117 -2.59 32.94 -21.27
CA TRP A 117 -2.44 31.56 -20.83
C TRP A 117 -3.49 31.19 -19.77
N LEU A 118 -3.67 32.04 -18.75
CA LEU A 118 -4.62 31.80 -17.66
C LEU A 118 -6.06 31.63 -18.18
N LEU A 119 -6.47 32.50 -19.09
CA LEU A 119 -7.79 32.44 -19.73
C LEU A 119 -7.97 31.16 -20.54
N ARG A 120 -6.98 30.81 -21.38
CA ARG A 120 -7.03 29.58 -22.19
C ARG A 120 -7.23 28.34 -21.32
N VAL A 121 -6.49 28.25 -20.22
CA VAL A 121 -6.54 27.13 -19.27
C VAL A 121 -7.86 27.08 -18.51
N SER A 122 -8.42 28.24 -18.16
CA SER A 122 -9.61 28.35 -17.30
C SER A 122 -10.92 28.25 -18.08
N THR A 123 -10.96 28.74 -19.33
CA THR A 123 -12.16 28.77 -20.17
C THR A 123 -11.93 28.19 -21.57
N PRO A 124 -11.75 26.87 -21.71
CA PRO A 124 -11.50 26.25 -23.01
C PRO A 124 -12.73 26.17 -23.92
N ALA A 125 -13.94 26.42 -23.40
CA ALA A 125 -15.21 26.27 -24.12
C ALA A 125 -15.83 27.58 -24.64
N GLY A 126 -15.12 28.71 -24.56
CA GLY A 126 -15.59 29.99 -25.08
C GLY A 126 -15.12 30.25 -26.50
N ASN A 127 -15.98 29.95 -27.49
CA ASN A 127 -16.05 30.50 -28.85
C ASN A 127 -14.80 31.22 -29.40
N ASP A 128 -14.11 30.58 -30.35
CA ASP A 128 -14.09 30.98 -31.77
C ASP A 128 -12.87 30.36 -32.48
N GLU A 129 -13.14 29.77 -33.65
CA GLU A 129 -12.13 29.35 -34.63
C GLU A 129 -11.44 30.54 -35.32
N ASP A 130 -11.53 31.76 -34.78
CA ASP A 130 -10.97 32.95 -35.42
C ASP A 130 -10.42 33.95 -34.37
N GLU A 131 -9.08 34.01 -34.33
CA GLU A 131 -8.22 35.20 -34.12
C GLU A 131 -6.95 34.84 -33.33
N GLY A 132 -5.95 34.31 -34.04
CA GLY A 132 -4.64 34.96 -34.18
C GLY A 132 -3.83 35.43 -32.95
N PHE A 133 -4.15 35.07 -31.71
CA PHE A 133 -3.30 35.42 -30.57
C PHE A 133 -2.25 34.34 -30.31
N GLY A 134 -1.18 34.41 -31.11
CA GLY A 134 -0.02 33.52 -31.14
C GLY A 134 0.82 33.47 -29.87
N TYR A 135 0.28 32.91 -28.79
CA TYR A 135 1.06 32.45 -27.65
C TYR A 135 0.62 31.04 -27.23
N LEU A 136 1.05 30.06 -28.02
CA LEU A 136 0.93 28.61 -27.73
C LEU A 136 1.95 28.12 -26.67
N GLY A 137 2.73 29.03 -26.07
CA GLY A 137 3.78 28.72 -25.10
C GLY A 137 3.33 28.72 -23.64
N LEU A 138 4.26 28.32 -22.78
CA LEU A 138 4.17 28.41 -21.31
C LEU A 138 4.00 29.87 -20.87
N PRO A 139 3.39 30.13 -19.69
CA PRO A 139 3.22 31.50 -19.20
C PRO A 139 4.61 32.09 -18.89
N PRO A 140 4.98 33.25 -19.47
CA PRO A 140 6.25 33.92 -19.24
C PRO A 140 6.68 34.04 -17.77
N ILE A 141 5.74 34.20 -16.84
CA ILE A 141 6.01 34.34 -15.39
C ILE A 141 6.77 33.17 -14.80
N ALA A 142 6.62 31.97 -15.35
CA ALA A 142 7.27 30.76 -14.88
C ALA A 142 8.35 30.26 -15.85
N ALA A 143 8.83 31.11 -16.77
CA ALA A 143 9.96 30.80 -17.65
C ALA A 143 11.25 30.44 -16.88
N ASN A 144 11.42 30.97 -15.66
CA ASN A 144 12.56 30.64 -14.77
C ASN A 144 12.29 29.43 -13.85
N GLU A 145 11.06 28.91 -13.83
CA GLU A 145 10.62 27.77 -13.03
C GLU A 145 9.86 26.77 -13.93
N PRO A 146 10.54 26.09 -14.88
CA PRO A 146 9.89 25.27 -15.91
C PRO A 146 9.04 24.13 -15.34
N ILE A 147 9.34 23.68 -14.13
CA ILE A 147 8.59 22.61 -13.45
C ILE A 147 7.30 23.13 -12.84
N LEU A 148 7.28 24.37 -12.34
CA LEU A 148 6.05 25.01 -11.89
C LEU A 148 5.10 25.21 -13.07
N CYS A 149 5.62 25.65 -14.22
CA CYS A 149 4.84 25.69 -15.47
C CYS A 149 4.21 24.34 -15.80
N LEU A 150 5.01 23.28 -15.76
CA LEU A 150 4.54 21.94 -16.09
C LEU A 150 3.45 21.47 -15.11
N ILE A 151 3.64 21.70 -13.80
CA ILE A 151 2.63 21.36 -12.78
C ILE A 151 1.33 22.10 -13.05
N TRP A 152 1.37 23.40 -13.32
CA TRP A 152 0.20 24.19 -13.66
C TRP A 152 -0.53 23.68 -14.90
N GLU A 153 0.21 23.33 -15.94
CA GLU A 153 -0.34 22.77 -17.17
C GLU A 153 -1.01 21.41 -16.92
N GLN A 154 -0.37 20.51 -16.17
CA GLN A 154 -0.98 19.21 -15.87
C GLN A 154 -2.23 19.35 -14.99
N ILE A 155 -2.24 20.26 -14.01
CA ILE A 155 -3.44 20.52 -13.19
C ILE A 155 -4.56 21.13 -14.04
N ALA A 156 -4.23 22.02 -14.98
CA ALA A 156 -5.19 22.55 -15.95
C ALA A 156 -5.84 21.45 -16.79
N VAL A 157 -5.02 20.57 -17.37
CA VAL A 157 -5.50 19.43 -18.15
C VAL A 157 -6.38 18.50 -17.31
N LEU A 158 -6.03 18.26 -16.03
CA LEU A 158 -6.87 17.50 -15.10
C LEU A 158 -8.26 18.09 -14.90
N MET A 159 -8.42 19.41 -15.01
CA MET A 159 -9.70 20.08 -14.85
C MET A 159 -10.53 20.03 -16.14
N THR A 160 -9.92 20.35 -17.28
CA THR A 160 -10.66 20.69 -18.51
C THR A 160 -10.42 19.76 -19.70
N GLY A 161 -9.39 18.91 -19.65
CA GLY A 161 -9.01 18.02 -20.75
C GLY A 161 -10.01 16.89 -21.04
N SER A 162 -9.76 16.16 -22.12
CA SER A 162 -10.49 14.91 -22.41
C SER A 162 -10.22 13.85 -21.33
N PRO A 163 -11.04 12.79 -21.21
CA PRO A 163 -10.79 11.70 -20.27
C PRO A 163 -9.39 11.08 -20.42
N GLU A 164 -8.90 10.99 -21.66
CA GLU A 164 -7.58 10.51 -22.01
C GLU A 164 -6.49 11.49 -21.54
N ASP A 165 -6.61 12.78 -21.89
CA ASP A 165 -5.63 13.81 -21.46
C ASP A 165 -5.54 13.92 -19.94
N LYS A 166 -6.68 13.78 -19.24
CA LYS A 166 -6.73 13.77 -17.78
C LYS A 166 -5.96 12.59 -17.19
N SER A 167 -6.04 11.42 -17.82
CA SER A 167 -5.28 10.25 -17.41
C SER A 167 -3.77 10.49 -17.57
N ASP A 168 -3.36 11.02 -18.71
CA ASP A 168 -1.94 11.30 -19.01
C ASP A 168 -1.38 12.41 -18.11
N ALA A 169 -2.20 13.41 -17.77
CA ALA A 169 -1.84 14.45 -16.83
C ALA A 169 -1.65 13.91 -15.40
N ALA A 170 -2.53 13.02 -14.94
CA ALA A 170 -2.36 12.35 -13.66
C ALA A 170 -1.08 11.50 -13.63
N ALA A 171 -0.76 10.78 -14.72
CA ALA A 171 0.47 9.99 -14.83
C ALA A 171 1.74 10.87 -14.82
N SER A 172 1.67 12.03 -15.47
CA SER A 172 2.75 13.02 -15.48
C SER A 172 2.99 13.60 -14.08
N LEU A 173 1.93 13.98 -13.36
CA LEU A 173 2.05 14.44 -11.97
C LEU A 173 2.56 13.34 -11.03
N ALA A 174 2.13 12.09 -11.22
CA ALA A 174 2.68 10.95 -10.48
C ALA A 174 4.18 10.79 -10.73
N SER A 175 4.64 10.95 -11.97
CA SER A 175 6.07 10.86 -12.30
C SER A 175 6.86 11.97 -11.61
N LEU A 176 6.38 13.21 -11.67
CA LEU A 176 7.02 14.34 -10.96
C LEU A 176 7.08 14.10 -9.44
N ALA A 177 5.97 13.64 -8.84
CA ALA A 177 5.90 13.36 -7.41
C ALA A 177 6.84 12.23 -6.97
N ARG A 178 7.09 11.25 -7.84
CA ARG A 178 8.03 10.15 -7.55
C ARG A 178 9.48 10.62 -7.52
N ASP A 179 9.84 11.54 -8.40
CA ASP A 179 11.23 11.88 -8.67
C ASP A 179 11.80 12.89 -7.65
N ASN A 180 10.97 13.73 -7.02
CA ASN A 180 11.43 14.74 -6.07
C ASN A 180 10.36 15.21 -5.07
N ASP A 181 10.69 15.19 -3.78
CA ASP A 181 9.82 15.67 -2.69
C ASP A 181 9.47 17.17 -2.82
N ARG A 182 10.33 17.99 -3.42
CA ARG A 182 10.01 19.39 -3.72
C ARG A 182 8.82 19.51 -4.67
N TYR A 183 8.69 18.60 -5.63
CA TYR A 183 7.58 18.63 -6.59
C TYR A 183 6.29 18.14 -5.94
N VAL A 184 6.36 17.21 -4.99
CA VAL A 184 5.22 16.83 -4.14
C VAL A 184 4.62 18.06 -3.48
N LYS A 185 5.45 18.86 -2.77
CA LYS A 185 4.99 20.08 -2.10
C LYS A 185 4.37 21.07 -3.08
N LEU A 186 5.03 21.34 -4.20
CA LEU A 186 4.51 22.26 -5.22
C LEU A 186 3.17 21.79 -5.79
N ILE A 187 2.98 20.50 -6.11
CA ILE A 187 1.72 19.98 -6.63
C ILE A 187 0.57 20.20 -5.62
N VAL A 188 0.84 20.02 -4.33
CA VAL A 188 -0.14 20.19 -3.27
C VAL A 188 -0.46 21.68 -3.04
N GLU A 189 0.57 22.53 -2.94
CA GLU A 189 0.45 23.98 -2.76
C GLU A 189 -0.31 24.65 -3.93
N GLU A 190 -0.06 24.19 -5.15
CA GLU A 190 -0.73 24.67 -6.37
C GLU A 190 -2.13 24.04 -6.58
N GLY A 191 -2.61 23.24 -5.62
CA GLY A 191 -4.01 22.78 -5.59
C GLY A 191 -4.32 21.54 -6.43
N GLY A 192 -3.30 20.74 -6.79
CA GLY A 192 -3.47 19.54 -7.63
C GLY A 192 -4.28 18.42 -7.00
N VAL A 193 -4.43 18.39 -5.66
CA VAL A 193 -5.13 17.31 -4.94
C VAL A 193 -6.62 17.21 -5.32
N ASN A 194 -7.33 18.33 -5.44
CA ASN A 194 -8.76 18.32 -5.71
C ASN A 194 -9.11 17.80 -7.12
N PRO A 195 -8.44 18.25 -8.19
CA PRO A 195 -8.60 17.67 -9.53
C PRO A 195 -8.27 16.17 -9.58
N LEU A 196 -7.20 15.73 -8.91
CA LEU A 196 -6.87 14.31 -8.80
C LEU A 196 -7.98 13.53 -8.09
N LEU A 197 -8.55 14.06 -7.00
CA LEU A 197 -9.68 13.44 -6.31
C LEU A 197 -10.94 13.34 -7.17
N LYS A 198 -11.20 14.36 -8.00
CA LYS A 198 -12.32 14.32 -8.95
C LYS A 198 -12.10 13.23 -9.99
N LEU A 199 -10.91 13.16 -10.58
CA LEU A 199 -10.56 12.12 -11.54
C LEU A 199 -10.63 10.71 -10.92
N LEU A 200 -10.20 10.55 -9.67
CA LEU A 200 -10.32 9.29 -8.94
C LEU A 200 -11.79 8.84 -8.78
N LYS A 201 -12.71 9.79 -8.57
CA LYS A 201 -14.14 9.48 -8.34
C LYS A 201 -14.93 9.27 -9.63
N GLU A 202 -14.62 10.03 -10.69
CA GLU A 202 -15.45 10.14 -11.89
C GLU A 202 -14.75 9.62 -13.17
N GLY A 203 -13.45 9.35 -13.11
CA GLY A 203 -12.64 8.96 -14.26
C GLY A 203 -12.90 7.55 -14.78
N LYS A 204 -12.37 7.29 -15.98
CA LYS A 204 -12.20 5.91 -16.50
C LYS A 204 -11.14 5.18 -15.68
N ILE A 205 -11.11 3.85 -15.76
CA ILE A 205 -10.22 2.98 -14.96
C ILE A 205 -8.76 3.48 -14.98
N ASP A 206 -8.19 3.74 -16.16
CA ASP A 206 -6.78 4.16 -16.27
C ASP A 206 -6.54 5.53 -15.61
N GLY A 207 -7.48 6.47 -15.77
CA GLY A 207 -7.43 7.77 -15.10
C GLY A 207 -7.57 7.65 -13.58
N GLN A 208 -8.41 6.74 -13.09
CA GLN A 208 -8.56 6.46 -11.65
C GLN A 208 -7.30 5.86 -11.05
N GLU A 209 -6.66 4.91 -11.74
CA GLU A 209 -5.39 4.32 -11.32
C GLU A 209 -4.27 5.37 -11.25
N ASN A 210 -4.13 6.19 -12.30
CA ASN A 210 -3.12 7.25 -12.34
C ASN A 210 -3.37 8.31 -11.26
N ALA A 211 -4.63 8.68 -11.03
CA ALA A 211 -4.99 9.59 -9.96
C ALA A 211 -4.68 9.02 -8.57
N ALA A 212 -5.04 7.75 -8.31
CA ALA A 212 -4.72 7.07 -7.06
C ALA A 212 -3.20 6.98 -6.83
N ARG A 213 -2.43 6.70 -7.89
CA ARG A 213 -0.96 6.64 -7.83
C ARG A 213 -0.36 8.00 -7.50
N ALA A 214 -0.80 9.07 -8.17
CA ALA A 214 -0.37 10.43 -7.86
C ALA A 214 -0.68 10.78 -6.39
N ILE A 215 -1.91 10.54 -5.94
CA ILE A 215 -2.32 10.79 -4.55
C ILE A 215 -1.46 10.00 -3.55
N GLY A 216 -1.16 8.73 -3.82
CA GLY A 216 -0.27 7.92 -2.96
C GLY A 216 1.13 8.52 -2.83
N LEU A 217 1.72 8.96 -3.94
CA LEU A 217 3.05 9.59 -3.95
C LEU A 217 3.07 10.93 -3.22
N LEU A 218 2.02 11.75 -3.38
CA LEU A 218 1.89 13.00 -2.64
C LEU A 218 1.81 12.77 -1.12
N GLY A 219 1.29 11.61 -0.71
CA GLY A 219 1.17 11.21 0.69
C GLY A 219 2.49 10.85 1.41
N ARG A 220 3.64 10.87 0.71
CA ARG A 220 4.96 10.60 1.30
C ARG A 220 5.48 11.76 2.14
N ASP A 221 5.08 12.98 1.82
CA ASP A 221 5.49 14.19 2.52
C ASP A 221 4.52 14.48 3.70
N PRO A 222 4.99 14.45 4.97
CA PRO A 222 4.12 14.64 6.13
C PRO A 222 3.38 15.99 6.16
N GLU A 223 3.98 17.05 5.62
CA GLU A 223 3.36 18.38 5.54
C GLU A 223 2.19 18.38 4.54
N SER A 224 2.36 17.71 3.41
CA SER A 224 1.33 17.52 2.40
C SER A 224 0.15 16.68 2.88
N VAL A 225 0.40 15.65 3.71
CA VAL A 225 -0.65 14.76 4.24
C VAL A 225 -1.74 15.52 4.99
N GLU A 226 -1.39 16.56 5.77
CA GLU A 226 -2.40 17.33 6.51
C GLU A 226 -3.35 18.09 5.57
N GLN A 227 -2.81 18.71 4.50
CA GLN A 227 -3.62 19.38 3.49
C GLN A 227 -4.49 18.39 2.70
N MET A 228 -3.93 17.22 2.38
CA MET A 228 -4.65 16.13 1.72
C MET A 228 -5.80 15.58 2.57
N ILE A 229 -5.61 15.46 3.89
CA ILE A 229 -6.68 15.08 4.82
C ILE A 229 -7.81 16.12 4.78
N GLN A 230 -7.47 17.41 4.82
CA GLN A 230 -8.46 18.49 4.75
C GLN A 230 -9.22 18.49 3.41
N ALA A 231 -8.57 18.10 2.32
CA ALA A 231 -9.19 17.91 1.00
C ALA A 231 -10.10 16.66 0.93
N GLY A 232 -10.14 15.82 1.97
CA GLY A 232 -11.00 14.64 2.04
C GLY A 232 -10.44 13.40 1.35
N VAL A 233 -9.10 13.29 1.21
CA VAL A 233 -8.45 12.13 0.58
C VAL A 233 -8.82 10.82 1.27
N CYS A 234 -8.79 10.75 2.61
CA CYS A 234 -9.07 9.52 3.35
C CYS A 234 -10.46 8.94 3.06
N GLN A 235 -11.48 9.80 2.99
CA GLN A 235 -12.86 9.40 2.67
C GLN A 235 -12.98 8.90 1.24
N ALA A 236 -12.33 9.59 0.30
CA ALA A 236 -12.36 9.20 -1.11
C ALA A 236 -11.72 7.82 -1.31
N LEU A 237 -10.54 7.58 -0.74
CA LEU A 237 -9.86 6.28 -0.84
C LEU A 237 -10.70 5.16 -0.21
N ALA A 238 -11.34 5.39 0.94
CA ALA A 238 -12.22 4.42 1.57
C ALA A 238 -13.44 4.05 0.69
N ASN A 239 -14.05 5.04 0.03
CA ASN A 239 -15.18 4.82 -0.87
C ASN A 239 -14.77 3.99 -2.09
N ILE A 240 -13.60 4.28 -2.67
CA ILE A 240 -13.08 3.52 -3.83
C ILE A 240 -12.69 2.10 -3.43
N LEU A 241 -12.08 1.87 -2.26
CA LEU A 241 -11.84 0.51 -1.75
C LEU A 241 -13.14 -0.28 -1.67
N LYS A 242 -14.23 0.35 -1.24
CA LYS A 242 -15.52 -0.31 -1.09
C LYS A 242 -16.20 -0.63 -2.43
N GLU A 243 -16.19 0.29 -3.39
CA GLU A 243 -17.10 0.25 -4.56
C GLU A 243 -16.37 0.28 -5.93
N GLY A 244 -15.06 0.53 -5.96
CA GLY A 244 -14.26 0.59 -7.19
C GLY A 244 -13.98 -0.78 -7.83
N SER A 245 -13.47 -0.77 -9.07
CA SER A 245 -12.96 -1.97 -9.75
C SER A 245 -11.75 -2.55 -9.02
N MET A 246 -11.49 -3.85 -9.16
CA MET A 246 -10.40 -4.50 -8.42
C MET A 246 -9.03 -3.90 -8.74
N ARG A 247 -8.82 -3.55 -10.02
CA ARG A 247 -7.66 -2.80 -10.52
C ARG A 247 -7.43 -1.49 -9.75
N VAL A 248 -8.45 -0.63 -9.67
CA VAL A 248 -8.36 0.65 -8.95
C VAL A 248 -8.26 0.44 -7.44
N GLN A 249 -8.99 -0.53 -6.87
CA GLN A 249 -8.90 -0.88 -5.45
C GLN A 249 -7.47 -1.26 -5.05
N ALA A 250 -6.74 -1.99 -5.91
CA ALA A 250 -5.37 -2.38 -5.66
C ALA A 250 -4.43 -1.17 -5.57
N VAL A 251 -4.54 -0.24 -6.53
CA VAL A 251 -3.74 1.01 -6.52
C VAL A 251 -4.13 1.90 -5.34
N VAL A 252 -5.40 1.92 -4.95
CA VAL A 252 -5.84 2.66 -3.76
C VAL A 252 -5.33 2.02 -2.47
N ALA A 253 -5.27 0.69 -2.36
CA ALA A 253 -4.66 0.01 -1.23
C ALA A 253 -3.16 0.37 -1.12
N TRP A 254 -2.46 0.41 -2.26
CA TRP A 254 -1.10 0.93 -2.32
C TRP A 254 -1.03 2.40 -1.85
N ALA A 255 -1.91 3.28 -2.34
CA ALA A 255 -1.94 4.67 -1.92
C ALA A 255 -2.19 4.83 -0.41
N VAL A 256 -3.11 4.05 0.18
CA VAL A 256 -3.33 4.01 1.63
C VAL A 256 -2.04 3.67 2.37
N SER A 257 -1.29 2.67 1.89
CA SER A 257 -0.04 2.26 2.52
C SER A 257 1.07 3.33 2.44
N GLU A 258 1.10 4.15 1.40
CA GLU A 258 2.01 5.31 1.30
C GLU A 258 1.61 6.41 2.29
N LEU A 259 0.32 6.78 2.34
CA LEU A 259 -0.17 7.83 3.24
C LEU A 259 0.09 7.52 4.72
N VAL A 260 0.07 6.24 5.11
CA VAL A 260 0.31 5.84 6.50
C VAL A 260 1.75 5.48 6.81
N ALA A 261 2.64 5.41 5.82
CA ALA A 261 4.04 5.03 6.01
C ALA A 261 4.79 5.99 6.93
N GLY A 262 4.40 7.28 6.95
CA GLY A 262 4.95 8.30 7.84
C GLY A 262 4.38 8.29 9.28
N ASN A 263 3.56 7.30 9.66
CA ASN A 263 2.93 7.18 10.97
C ASN A 263 2.09 8.40 11.41
N HIS A 264 1.43 9.08 10.46
CA HIS A 264 0.54 10.22 10.77
C HIS A 264 -0.72 9.75 11.50
N ALA A 265 -0.79 9.95 12.82
CA ALA A 265 -1.85 9.42 13.68
C ALA A 265 -3.26 9.80 13.20
N LYS A 266 -3.47 11.04 12.75
CA LYS A 266 -4.77 11.53 12.25
C LYS A 266 -5.21 10.80 10.98
N CYS A 267 -4.28 10.47 10.09
CA CYS A 267 -4.57 9.70 8.88
C CYS A 267 -5.03 8.28 9.23
N GLN A 268 -4.29 7.62 10.13
CA GLN A 268 -4.63 6.27 10.62
C GLN A 268 -6.00 6.24 11.32
N GLU A 269 -6.30 7.24 12.15
CA GLU A 269 -7.60 7.37 12.82
C GLU A 269 -8.74 7.50 11.81
N LEU A 270 -8.61 8.38 10.81
CA LEU A 270 -9.62 8.56 9.78
C LEU A 270 -9.83 7.29 8.94
N PHE A 271 -8.77 6.55 8.62
CA PHE A 271 -8.89 5.26 7.95
C PHE A 271 -9.58 4.21 8.81
N ALA A 272 -9.32 4.19 10.12
CA ALA A 272 -10.02 3.32 11.06
C ALA A 272 -11.52 3.67 11.14
N GLN A 273 -11.88 4.95 11.27
CA GLN A 273 -13.26 5.43 11.29
C GLN A 273 -14.02 5.09 9.99
N ASN A 274 -13.31 5.09 8.85
CA ASN A 274 -13.85 4.79 7.52
C ASN A 274 -13.85 3.29 7.16
N ASN A 275 -13.64 2.40 8.13
CA ASN A 275 -13.64 0.94 7.92
C ASN A 275 -12.60 0.42 6.92
N VAL A 276 -11.52 1.17 6.66
CA VAL A 276 -10.51 0.79 5.66
C VAL A 276 -9.87 -0.56 6.03
N ILE A 277 -9.59 -0.79 7.31
CA ILE A 277 -9.03 -2.07 7.79
C ILE A 277 -9.94 -3.24 7.40
N HIS A 278 -11.25 -3.14 7.64
CA HIS A 278 -12.21 -4.19 7.30
C HIS A 278 -12.33 -4.41 5.78
N LEU A 279 -12.27 -3.34 4.98
CA LEU A 279 -12.28 -3.44 3.52
C LEU A 279 -11.02 -4.16 3.00
N LEU A 280 -9.84 -3.78 3.50
CA LEU A 280 -8.57 -4.44 3.15
C LEU A 280 -8.57 -5.92 3.53
N VAL A 281 -9.05 -6.27 4.73
CA VAL A 281 -9.23 -7.68 5.13
C VAL A 281 -10.21 -8.40 4.21
N SER A 282 -11.30 -7.74 3.79
CA SER A 282 -12.24 -8.33 2.83
C SER A 282 -11.60 -8.60 1.46
N HIS A 283 -10.69 -7.75 1.00
CA HIS A 283 -9.95 -7.97 -0.24
C HIS A 283 -8.96 -9.14 -0.14
N LEU A 284 -8.35 -9.36 1.03
CA LEU A 284 -7.56 -10.56 1.30
C LEU A 284 -8.42 -11.83 1.38
N ALA A 285 -9.60 -11.73 1.98
CA ALA A 285 -10.48 -12.86 2.29
C ALA A 285 -11.15 -13.50 1.06
N PHE A 286 -11.25 -12.78 -0.05
CA PHE A 286 -11.85 -13.31 -1.26
C PHE A 286 -11.02 -14.47 -1.84
N GLU A 287 -11.67 -15.59 -2.15
CA GLU A 287 -11.09 -16.91 -2.53
C GLU A 287 -10.21 -17.58 -1.47
N THR A 288 -9.57 -16.85 -0.56
CA THR A 288 -8.82 -17.44 0.57
C THR A 288 -9.74 -18.08 1.61
N VAL A 289 -11.01 -17.64 1.69
CA VAL A 289 -11.99 -18.19 2.64
C VAL A 289 -12.53 -19.58 2.26
N GLN A 290 -12.58 -19.96 0.98
CA GLN A 290 -13.00 -21.32 0.60
C GLN A 290 -11.96 -22.37 1.07
N GLU A 291 -10.68 -21.98 1.08
CA GLU A 291 -9.54 -22.75 1.58
C GLU A 291 -9.51 -22.84 3.13
N HIS A 292 -10.23 -21.96 3.85
CA HIS A 292 -10.36 -22.07 5.31
C HIS A 292 -11.12 -23.32 5.74
N SER A 293 -11.85 -24.00 4.87
CA SER A 293 -12.48 -25.29 5.21
C SER A 293 -11.47 -26.35 5.67
N LYS A 294 -10.21 -26.30 5.18
CA LYS A 294 -9.08 -27.13 5.63
C LYS A 294 -8.62 -26.80 7.05
N TYR A 295 -8.66 -25.53 7.44
CA TYR A 295 -8.18 -25.02 8.73
C TYR A 295 -9.30 -24.83 9.78
N ALA A 296 -10.57 -24.85 9.36
CA ALA A 296 -11.77 -24.70 10.19
C ALA A 296 -12.33 -26.04 10.71
N VAL A 297 -11.70 -27.18 10.36
CA VAL A 297 -12.06 -28.47 10.95
C VAL A 297 -11.66 -28.45 12.42
N VAL A 298 -12.63 -28.12 13.29
CA VAL A 298 -12.85 -28.62 14.67
C VAL A 298 -13.77 -27.67 15.47
N ALA A 299 -14.00 -26.43 15.05
CA ALA A 299 -14.88 -25.50 15.79
C ALA A 299 -16.26 -25.32 15.12
N GLY A 300 -17.12 -26.34 15.22
CA GLY A 300 -18.56 -26.16 15.03
C GLY A 300 -19.19 -26.84 13.80
N ARG A 301 -19.48 -28.14 13.91
CA ARG A 301 -20.60 -28.77 13.21
C ARG A 301 -21.28 -29.78 14.13
N ALA A 302 -22.18 -29.30 14.97
CA ALA A 302 -23.25 -30.12 15.53
C ALA A 302 -24.45 -30.08 14.57
N THR A 303 -24.40 -30.84 13.47
CA THR A 303 -25.62 -31.20 12.71
C THR A 303 -25.44 -32.53 11.98
N SER A 304 -26.14 -33.54 12.51
CA SER A 304 -26.60 -34.80 11.90
C SER A 304 -25.56 -35.82 11.37
N MET A 305 -25.50 -36.96 12.05
CA MET A 305 -24.63 -38.11 11.77
C MET A 305 -24.90 -38.88 10.46
N HIS A 306 -25.87 -38.47 9.64
CA HIS A 306 -26.23 -39.21 8.42
C HIS A 306 -25.33 -38.91 7.19
N HIS A 307 -24.60 -37.78 7.18
CA HIS A 307 -23.80 -37.40 6.01
C HIS A 307 -22.36 -37.95 6.01
N ALA A 308 -21.85 -38.40 7.16
CA ALA A 308 -20.49 -38.92 7.30
C ALA A 308 -20.31 -40.32 6.70
N VAL A 309 -21.34 -41.17 6.80
CA VAL A 309 -21.29 -42.56 6.30
C VAL A 309 -21.30 -42.62 4.77
N VAL A 310 -21.92 -41.64 4.10
CA VAL A 310 -22.00 -41.58 2.62
C VAL A 310 -20.69 -41.09 1.98
N LEU A 311 -19.83 -40.37 2.72
CA LEU A 311 -18.53 -39.92 2.24
C LEU A 311 -17.42 -40.94 2.46
N ALA A 312 -17.53 -41.78 3.50
CA ALA A 312 -16.57 -42.87 3.75
C ALA A 312 -16.63 -43.99 2.70
N SER A 313 -17.74 -44.16 1.99
CA SER A 313 -17.90 -45.19 0.95
C SER A 313 -17.34 -44.82 -0.42
N LYS A 314 -16.74 -43.63 -0.60
CA LYS A 314 -16.20 -43.15 -1.88
C LYS A 314 -14.68 -43.00 -1.96
N ILE A 315 -13.93 -43.37 -0.91
CA ILE A 315 -12.46 -43.22 -0.88
C ILE A 315 -11.71 -44.55 -1.07
N SER A 316 -12.39 -45.70 -1.08
CA SER A 316 -11.70 -46.99 -1.32
C SER A 316 -11.80 -47.44 -2.78
N SER A 317 -10.96 -46.88 -3.65
CA SER A 317 -10.58 -47.55 -4.89
C SER A 317 -9.25 -47.02 -5.44
N LYS A 318 -8.14 -47.53 -4.90
CA LYS A 318 -6.88 -47.89 -5.58
C LYS A 318 -5.80 -48.13 -4.54
N GLU A 319 -5.45 -49.39 -4.30
CA GLU A 319 -4.10 -49.93 -4.53
C GLU A 319 -4.05 -51.41 -4.14
N ASN A 320 -3.46 -52.21 -5.04
CA ASN A 320 -3.11 -53.62 -4.86
C ASN A 320 -1.82 -53.71 -4.04
N LEU A 321 -1.77 -54.58 -3.03
CA LEU A 321 -0.73 -55.60 -2.83
C LEU A 321 -1.19 -56.61 -1.73
N PRO A 322 -0.72 -57.87 -1.73
CA PRO A 322 -1.46 -59.00 -1.17
C PRO A 322 -1.07 -59.41 0.26
N ALA A 323 -2.07 -59.99 0.92
CA ALA A 323 -2.05 -61.15 1.83
C ALA A 323 -0.99 -61.21 2.95
N LEU A 324 -1.48 -61.24 4.20
CA LEU A 324 -1.28 -62.36 5.12
C LEU A 324 -2.40 -62.38 6.18
N LEU A 325 -2.81 -63.59 6.51
CA LEU A 325 -3.96 -64.02 7.30
C LEU A 325 -3.72 -63.87 8.81
N GLU A 326 -4.83 -63.77 9.56
CA GLU A 326 -5.14 -64.37 10.89
C GLU A 326 -6.20 -63.46 11.56
N VAL A 327 -7.50 -63.78 11.52
CA VAL A 327 -8.29 -64.77 12.30
C VAL A 327 -8.51 -64.34 13.76
N GLU A 328 -9.71 -64.66 14.26
CA GLU A 328 -10.33 -64.42 15.59
C GLU A 328 -11.26 -63.18 15.61
N GLU A 329 -12.59 -63.30 15.40
CA GLU A 329 -13.62 -64.01 16.22
C GLU A 329 -13.44 -63.67 17.73
N ASP A 330 -14.43 -63.27 18.53
CA ASP A 330 -15.88 -63.38 18.41
C ASP A 330 -16.58 -62.58 19.53
N ASN A 331 -17.91 -62.52 19.41
CA ASN A 331 -18.93 -62.40 20.46
C ASN A 331 -19.27 -61.04 21.09
N GLN A 332 -20.43 -60.47 20.75
CA GLN A 332 -21.81 -60.77 21.26
C GLN A 332 -22.01 -60.21 22.68
N ILE A 333 -23.10 -59.53 23.07
CA ILE A 333 -24.52 -59.91 23.11
C ILE A 333 -25.32 -58.59 23.29
N GLY A 334 -26.33 -58.25 22.47
CA GLY A 334 -27.77 -58.41 22.76
C GLY A 334 -28.33 -57.30 23.69
N ILE A 335 -29.38 -56.53 23.34
CA ILE A 335 -30.79 -56.96 23.44
C ILE A 335 -31.71 -55.95 22.72
N SER A 336 -32.55 -56.54 21.86
CA SER A 336 -33.86 -56.24 21.27
C SER A 336 -34.65 -54.93 21.50
N SER A 337 -35.22 -54.47 20.36
CA SER A 337 -36.41 -53.63 20.11
C SER A 337 -37.73 -54.14 20.73
N PRO A 338 -38.84 -53.38 20.61
CA PRO A 338 -39.92 -53.77 19.68
C PRO A 338 -40.56 -52.56 18.95
N MET A 339 -40.69 -52.59 17.61
CA MET A 339 -41.85 -53.01 16.78
C MET A 339 -42.85 -51.90 16.41
N GLY A 340 -43.04 -51.76 15.09
CA GLY A 340 -44.09 -50.96 14.44
C GLY A 340 -44.00 -50.98 12.90
N ASN A 341 -44.28 -52.16 12.28
CA ASN A 341 -44.79 -52.52 10.92
C ASN A 341 -45.15 -51.37 9.92
N GLN A 342 -45.13 -51.45 8.58
CA GLN A 342 -44.89 -52.44 7.49
C GLN A 342 -44.95 -51.63 6.15
N MET A 343 -44.01 -51.72 5.19
CA MET A 343 -43.99 -52.52 3.92
C MET A 343 -45.25 -52.39 3.00
N HIS A 344 -45.23 -52.26 1.65
CA HIS A 344 -44.24 -52.49 0.58
C HIS A 344 -44.77 -51.97 -0.80
N SER A 345 -43.89 -51.68 -1.78
CA SER A 345 -43.93 -52.29 -3.14
C SER A 345 -42.63 -52.04 -3.95
N ILE A 346 -42.21 -53.07 -4.69
CA ILE A 346 -40.94 -53.30 -5.40
C ILE A 346 -41.24 -53.33 -6.93
N VAL A 347 -40.32 -53.02 -7.87
CA VAL A 347 -39.58 -53.88 -8.85
C VAL A 347 -39.47 -52.98 -10.13
N ALA A 348 -38.37 -52.80 -10.88
CA ALA A 348 -37.62 -53.79 -11.66
C ALA A 348 -36.29 -53.26 -12.25
N THR A 349 -35.21 -53.97 -11.94
CA THR A 349 -34.10 -54.52 -12.75
C THR A 349 -33.77 -54.02 -14.17
N THR A 350 -32.48 -53.71 -14.34
CA THR A 350 -31.65 -53.56 -15.55
C THR A 350 -31.32 -54.90 -16.23
N MET A 351 -31.27 -54.98 -17.59
CA MET A 351 -30.17 -55.57 -18.40
C MET A 351 -30.42 -55.51 -19.93
N ALA A 352 -29.41 -54.96 -20.61
CA ALA A 352 -28.94 -54.96 -22.00
C ALA A 352 -29.60 -55.81 -23.13
N MET A 353 -29.62 -55.23 -24.35
CA MET A 353 -29.19 -55.88 -25.60
C MET A 353 -28.61 -54.88 -26.62
N LYS A 354 -27.67 -55.36 -27.44
CA LYS A 354 -26.82 -54.71 -28.45
C LYS A 354 -27.02 -55.42 -29.81
N ALA A 355 -26.58 -54.77 -30.90
CA ALA A 355 -26.39 -55.21 -32.31
C ALA A 355 -27.48 -54.70 -33.28
N VAL A 356 -27.16 -54.12 -34.44
CA VAL A 356 -26.47 -54.70 -35.63
C VAL A 356 -25.58 -53.65 -36.32
N GLY A 357 -24.54 -54.08 -37.06
CA GLY A 357 -23.51 -53.21 -37.68
C GLY A 357 -23.41 -53.22 -39.21
N SER A 358 -22.25 -52.69 -39.66
CA SER A 358 -21.54 -52.83 -40.95
C SER A 358 -21.75 -51.82 -42.11
N GLY A 359 -20.61 -51.29 -42.60
CA GLY A 359 -20.31 -50.65 -43.90
C GLY A 359 -20.49 -49.12 -43.95
N SER A 360 -19.57 -48.25 -44.40
CA SER A 360 -18.28 -48.32 -45.10
C SER A 360 -17.58 -46.93 -45.07
N ILE A 361 -16.25 -46.88 -45.19
CA ILE A 361 -15.36 -45.70 -45.40
C ILE A 361 -15.07 -45.68 -46.95
N PRO A 362 -14.69 -44.59 -47.68
CA PRO A 362 -13.60 -43.70 -47.27
C PRO A 362 -13.41 -42.28 -47.88
N SER A 363 -12.39 -41.59 -47.32
CA SER A 363 -11.49 -40.61 -47.96
C SER A 363 -12.05 -39.20 -48.29
N GLY A 364 -11.32 -38.09 -48.20
CA GLY A 364 -9.90 -37.84 -47.96
C GLY A 364 -9.57 -36.34 -47.88
N ARG A 365 -8.28 -36.07 -47.69
CA ARG A 365 -7.56 -34.82 -47.38
C ARG A 365 -7.57 -33.72 -48.46
N PHE A 366 -6.97 -32.59 -48.04
CA PHE A 366 -6.27 -31.50 -48.77
C PHE A 366 -7.09 -30.20 -48.93
N ALA A 367 -6.76 -29.12 -48.19
CA ALA A 367 -5.62 -28.20 -48.36
C ALA A 367 -5.77 -27.32 -49.60
N THR A 368 -5.92 -26.01 -49.39
CA THR A 368 -5.10 -24.90 -49.94
C THR A 368 -5.73 -23.60 -49.44
N GLY A 369 -4.98 -22.86 -48.61
CA GLY A 369 -5.09 -21.41 -48.64
C GLY A 369 -4.36 -20.91 -49.87
N ASP A 370 -4.88 -19.84 -50.48
CA ASP A 370 -4.10 -18.69 -50.88
C ASP A 370 -5.05 -17.54 -51.22
N ASP A 371 -4.63 -16.37 -50.73
CA ASP A 371 -4.77 -15.04 -51.30
C ASP A 371 -6.08 -14.22 -51.24
N GLU A 372 -5.86 -13.06 -50.58
CA GLU A 372 -6.18 -11.70 -51.02
C GLU A 372 -7.52 -11.02 -50.62
N LYS A 373 -7.31 -9.92 -49.87
CA LYS A 373 -7.91 -8.58 -50.02
C LYS A 373 -9.40 -8.37 -49.66
N SER A 374 -9.55 -7.64 -48.55
CA SER A 374 -10.50 -6.55 -48.21
C SER A 374 -11.19 -5.83 -49.39
N PRO A 375 -12.13 -4.88 -49.13
CA PRO A 375 -13.21 -4.80 -48.14
C PRO A 375 -14.54 -4.33 -48.79
N GLY A 376 -15.68 -4.36 -48.08
CA GLY A 376 -16.89 -3.71 -48.62
C GLY A 376 -18.13 -3.75 -47.75
N LYS A 377 -18.33 -2.67 -47.00
CA LYS A 377 -19.61 -2.01 -46.64
C LYS A 377 -20.91 -2.81 -46.79
N LEU A 378 -21.65 -2.93 -45.69
CA LEU A 378 -23.13 -2.87 -45.73
C LEU A 378 -23.67 -2.05 -44.54
N PRO A 379 -24.86 -1.41 -44.71
CA PRO A 379 -25.30 -0.26 -43.91
C PRO A 379 -26.41 -0.57 -42.90
N GLU A 380 -26.70 0.45 -42.10
CA GLU A 380 -27.77 0.60 -41.11
C GLU A 380 -29.15 0.09 -41.53
N LYS A 381 -29.91 -0.42 -40.55
CA LYS A 381 -31.28 0.04 -40.28
C LYS A 381 -31.77 -0.33 -38.87
N SER A 382 -32.30 0.70 -38.23
CA SER A 382 -33.10 0.80 -37.02
C SER A 382 -34.28 -0.18 -36.97
N TYR A 383 -34.81 -0.51 -35.77
CA TYR A 383 -36.22 -0.32 -35.39
C TYR A 383 -36.45 -0.36 -33.86
N SER A 384 -37.41 0.48 -33.49
CA SER A 384 -37.88 0.99 -32.21
C SER A 384 -38.38 0.03 -31.12
N LEU A 385 -38.40 0.62 -29.92
CA LEU A 385 -39.18 0.36 -28.71
C LEU A 385 -40.61 -0.19 -28.92
N ASN A 386 -41.04 -1.02 -27.96
CA ASN A 386 -42.44 -1.07 -27.56
C ASN A 386 -42.57 -1.19 -26.03
N SER A 387 -43.31 -0.25 -25.46
CA SER A 387 -43.69 -0.14 -24.06
C SER A 387 -45.04 -0.81 -23.82
N GLN A 388 -45.18 -1.60 -22.74
CA GLN A 388 -46.49 -1.80 -22.10
C GLN A 388 -46.36 -1.90 -20.57
N SER A 389 -47.20 -1.10 -19.93
CA SER A 389 -47.37 -0.83 -18.52
C SER A 389 -48.20 -1.91 -17.79
N GLY A 390 -47.86 -2.19 -16.52
CA GLY A 390 -48.71 -2.88 -15.56
C GLY A 390 -48.36 -2.48 -14.12
N ILE A 391 -49.32 -1.92 -13.40
CA ILE A 391 -49.25 -1.34 -12.04
C ILE A 391 -49.50 -2.42 -10.97
N GLY A 392 -48.76 -2.43 -9.83
CA GLY A 392 -49.28 -3.03 -8.59
C GLY A 392 -48.31 -3.52 -7.48
N LYS A 393 -47.82 -2.59 -6.64
CA LYS A 393 -47.58 -2.67 -5.16
C LYS A 393 -46.45 -3.54 -4.55
N PRO A 394 -46.00 -3.19 -3.31
CA PRO A 394 -44.60 -3.24 -2.89
C PRO A 394 -44.28 -4.39 -1.92
N TYR A 395 -43.07 -4.95 -1.98
CA TYR A 395 -42.49 -5.73 -0.89
C TYR A 395 -41.02 -5.42 -0.69
N SER A 396 -40.73 -5.05 0.55
CA SER A 396 -39.43 -4.85 1.16
C SER A 396 -38.57 -6.11 1.11
N THR A 397 -37.47 -6.09 0.35
CA THR A 397 -36.29 -6.96 0.57
C THR A 397 -35.12 -6.41 -0.25
N ALA A 398 -34.52 -5.32 0.21
CA ALA A 398 -33.35 -4.70 -0.44
C ALA A 398 -32.17 -4.61 0.53
N HIS A 399 -31.76 -5.73 1.14
CA HIS A 399 -30.46 -5.80 1.83
C HIS A 399 -29.67 -7.09 1.64
N GLN A 400 -30.19 -8.11 0.92
CA GLN A 400 -29.46 -9.38 0.72
C GLN A 400 -28.96 -9.64 -0.72
N SER A 401 -29.34 -8.82 -1.71
CA SER A 401 -28.99 -9.11 -3.12
C SER A 401 -27.73 -8.39 -3.66
N ARG A 402 -27.16 -7.41 -2.95
CA ARG A 402 -26.00 -6.63 -3.44
C ARG A 402 -24.65 -7.30 -3.18
N ASN A 403 -24.50 -8.02 -2.07
CA ASN A 403 -23.23 -8.71 -1.76
C ASN A 403 -22.93 -9.87 -2.72
N ALA A 404 -23.95 -10.56 -3.24
CA ALA A 404 -23.77 -11.65 -4.20
C ALA A 404 -23.30 -11.17 -5.59
N SER A 405 -23.59 -9.92 -5.96
CA SER A 405 -23.13 -9.32 -7.23
C SER A 405 -21.66 -8.94 -7.19
N VAL A 406 -21.16 -8.47 -6.04
CA VAL A 406 -19.76 -8.05 -5.88
C VAL A 406 -18.83 -9.26 -5.80
N THR A 407 -19.20 -10.33 -5.09
CA THR A 407 -18.41 -11.57 -5.08
C THR A 407 -18.35 -12.23 -6.46
N ARG A 408 -19.47 -12.28 -7.20
CA ARG A 408 -19.51 -12.87 -8.54
C ARG A 408 -18.70 -12.07 -9.57
N GLY A 409 -18.61 -10.75 -9.42
CA GLY A 409 -17.72 -9.90 -10.21
C GLY A 409 -16.24 -10.17 -9.94
N ARG A 410 -15.87 -10.33 -8.67
CA ARG A 410 -14.49 -10.68 -8.27
C ARG A 410 -14.05 -12.06 -8.78
N GLU A 411 -14.97 -13.02 -8.90
CA GLU A 411 -14.66 -14.37 -9.42
C GLU A 411 -14.21 -14.34 -10.90
N LEU A 412 -14.72 -13.39 -11.69
CA LEU A 412 -14.43 -13.23 -13.11
C LEU A 412 -13.17 -12.41 -13.42
N GLU A 413 -12.56 -11.78 -12.41
CA GLU A 413 -11.32 -11.00 -12.58
C GLU A 413 -10.14 -11.92 -12.94
N ASP A 414 -9.17 -11.36 -13.68
CA ASP A 414 -7.99 -12.12 -14.07
C ASP A 414 -7.09 -12.44 -12.84
N PRO A 415 -6.33 -13.55 -12.87
CA PRO A 415 -5.49 -13.96 -11.75
C PRO A 415 -4.43 -12.92 -11.36
N VAL A 416 -3.90 -12.14 -12.31
CA VAL A 416 -2.84 -11.15 -12.05
C VAL A 416 -3.41 -9.99 -11.23
N THR A 417 -4.56 -9.46 -11.62
CA THR A 417 -5.27 -8.40 -10.87
C THR A 417 -5.65 -8.86 -9.46
N LYS A 418 -6.09 -10.12 -9.31
CA LYS A 418 -6.42 -10.70 -8.00
C LYS A 418 -5.20 -10.78 -7.08
N THR A 419 -4.09 -11.27 -7.60
CA THR A 419 -2.82 -11.35 -6.85
C THR A 419 -2.32 -9.96 -6.48
N TYR A 420 -2.33 -9.02 -7.43
CA TYR A 420 -1.92 -7.63 -7.17
C TYR A 420 -2.79 -6.95 -6.09
N MET A 421 -4.11 -7.13 -6.12
CA MET A 421 -5.00 -6.64 -5.06
C MET A 421 -4.64 -7.23 -3.69
N LYS A 422 -4.31 -8.51 -3.61
CA LYS A 422 -3.92 -9.17 -2.35
C LYS A 422 -2.58 -8.66 -1.84
N ALA A 423 -1.58 -8.52 -2.71
CA ALA A 423 -0.29 -7.93 -2.38
C ALA A 423 -0.45 -6.53 -1.80
N MET A 424 -1.21 -5.65 -2.47
CA MET A 424 -1.39 -4.27 -2.04
C MET A 424 -2.25 -4.14 -0.78
N ALA A 425 -3.24 -5.02 -0.59
CA ALA A 425 -4.00 -5.08 0.65
C ALA A 425 -3.15 -5.54 1.84
N ALA A 426 -2.28 -6.54 1.64
CA ALA A 426 -1.33 -6.99 2.65
C ALA A 426 -0.34 -5.87 3.01
N ARG A 427 0.19 -5.16 2.00
CA ARG A 427 1.08 -4.00 2.21
C ARG A 427 0.41 -2.88 3.00
N ALA A 428 -0.84 -2.57 2.71
CA ALA A 428 -1.61 -1.57 3.45
C ALA A 428 -1.82 -1.97 4.92
N LEU A 429 -2.20 -3.23 5.16
CA LEU A 429 -2.36 -3.75 6.52
C LEU A 429 -1.03 -3.80 7.28
N TRP A 430 0.08 -4.10 6.60
CA TRP A 430 1.42 -4.00 7.16
C TRP A 430 1.70 -2.58 7.66
N LYS A 431 1.64 -1.57 6.77
CA LYS A 431 1.95 -0.18 7.15
C LYS A 431 0.99 0.38 8.19
N LEU A 432 -0.28 -0.01 8.17
CA LEU A 432 -1.27 0.36 9.19
C LEU A 432 -1.00 -0.28 10.56
N SER A 433 -0.28 -1.40 10.62
CA SER A 433 -0.02 -2.13 11.87
C SER A 433 1.16 -1.57 12.67
N VAL A 434 2.08 -0.87 12.01
CA VAL A 434 3.31 -0.34 12.62
C VAL A 434 2.98 0.51 13.85
N GLY A 435 3.38 0.04 15.03
CA GLY A 435 3.17 0.74 16.30
C GLY A 435 1.71 0.97 16.73
N ASN A 436 0.72 0.37 16.07
CA ASN A 436 -0.70 0.67 16.31
C ASN A 436 -1.50 -0.51 16.88
N ALA A 437 -1.51 -0.63 18.22
CA ALA A 437 -2.22 -1.70 18.93
C ALA A 437 -3.73 -1.76 18.66
N THR A 438 -4.39 -0.63 18.39
CA THR A 438 -5.83 -0.60 18.10
C THR A 438 -6.11 -1.21 16.74
N ILE A 439 -5.33 -0.85 15.72
CA ILE A 439 -5.45 -1.44 14.39
C ILE A 439 -5.08 -2.92 14.41
N CYS A 440 -3.97 -3.32 15.05
CA CYS A 440 -3.57 -4.72 15.16
C CYS A 440 -4.65 -5.58 15.83
N ARG A 441 -5.35 -5.05 16.83
CA ARG A 441 -6.50 -5.72 17.46
C ARG A 441 -7.65 -5.93 16.46
N VAL A 442 -8.04 -4.90 15.70
CA VAL A 442 -9.09 -5.04 14.67
C VAL A 442 -8.71 -6.07 13.61
N ILE A 443 -7.44 -6.09 13.18
CA ILE A 443 -6.93 -7.07 12.21
C ILE A 443 -7.01 -8.49 12.79
N THR A 444 -6.53 -8.69 14.01
CA THR A 444 -6.45 -10.03 14.64
C THR A 444 -7.79 -10.59 15.10
N GLU A 445 -8.77 -9.74 15.42
CA GLU A 445 -10.16 -10.14 15.72
C GLU A 445 -10.95 -10.50 14.45
N SER A 446 -10.41 -10.20 13.28
CA SER A 446 -11.00 -10.52 11.98
C SER A 446 -10.49 -11.88 11.43
N ARG A 447 -10.80 -12.18 10.17
CA ARG A 447 -10.27 -13.37 9.46
C ARG A 447 -8.85 -13.18 8.89
N ALA A 448 -8.23 -12.02 9.11
CA ALA A 448 -6.94 -11.66 8.51
C ALA A 448 -5.84 -12.70 8.78
N LEU A 449 -5.71 -13.20 10.02
CA LEU A 449 -4.67 -14.19 10.36
C LEU A 449 -4.81 -15.48 9.51
N LEU A 450 -6.02 -15.99 9.30
CA LEU A 450 -6.23 -17.15 8.42
C LEU A 450 -5.90 -16.81 6.96
N CYS A 451 -6.23 -15.60 6.51
CA CYS A 451 -5.87 -15.16 5.17
C CYS A 451 -4.35 -15.10 5.01
N PHE A 452 -3.64 -14.53 5.98
CA PHE A 452 -2.19 -14.46 5.99
C PHE A 452 -1.54 -15.85 5.95
N ALA A 453 -2.04 -16.83 6.71
CA ALA A 453 -1.54 -18.19 6.64
C ALA A 453 -1.67 -18.81 5.23
N VAL A 454 -2.79 -18.59 4.55
CA VAL A 454 -3.00 -19.06 3.17
C VAL A 454 -2.08 -18.33 2.18
N LEU A 455 -1.89 -17.02 2.36
CA LEU A 455 -1.04 -16.20 1.48
C LEU A 455 0.45 -16.49 1.66
N LEU A 456 0.90 -16.84 2.86
CA LEU A 456 2.26 -17.36 3.08
C LEU A 456 2.48 -18.73 2.42
N GLU A 457 1.44 -19.54 2.25
CA GLU A 457 1.56 -20.88 1.65
C GLU A 457 1.49 -20.86 0.12
N LYS A 458 0.68 -19.97 -0.45
CA LYS A 458 0.30 -20.00 -1.88
C LYS A 458 0.46 -18.66 -2.61
N GLY A 459 0.89 -17.60 -1.92
CA GLY A 459 1.09 -16.29 -2.52
C GLY A 459 2.27 -16.30 -3.51
N ASP A 460 2.29 -15.31 -4.38
CA ASP A 460 3.51 -14.95 -5.09
C ASP A 460 4.48 -14.23 -4.13
N GLU A 461 5.72 -14.03 -4.59
CA GLU A 461 6.81 -13.48 -3.79
C GLU A 461 6.45 -12.15 -3.10
N GLU A 462 5.90 -11.20 -3.86
CA GLU A 462 5.50 -9.90 -3.31
C GLU A 462 4.36 -10.03 -2.27
N THR A 463 3.36 -10.89 -2.51
CA THR A 463 2.28 -11.11 -1.54
C THR A 463 2.80 -11.79 -0.28
N MET A 464 3.68 -12.79 -0.41
CA MET A 464 4.29 -13.49 0.72
C MET A 464 5.11 -12.51 1.56
N TYR A 465 5.95 -11.68 0.93
CA TYR A 465 6.77 -10.70 1.62
C TYR A 465 5.92 -9.67 2.37
N ASN A 466 4.96 -9.03 1.69
CA ASN A 466 4.07 -8.06 2.34
C ASN A 466 3.25 -8.67 3.49
N THR A 467 2.86 -9.95 3.34
CA THR A 467 2.16 -10.70 4.39
C THR A 467 3.06 -11.00 5.59
N ALA A 468 4.30 -11.44 5.35
CA ALA A 468 5.28 -11.72 6.39
C ALA A 468 5.60 -10.44 7.17
N MET A 469 5.77 -9.31 6.48
CA MET A 469 5.96 -8.00 7.11
C MET A 469 4.74 -7.56 7.94
N ALA A 470 3.51 -7.80 7.45
CA ALA A 470 2.31 -7.51 8.23
C ALA A 470 2.27 -8.32 9.53
N ILE A 471 2.58 -9.62 9.48
CA ILE A 471 2.64 -10.47 10.67
C ILE A 471 3.75 -10.01 11.62
N MET A 472 4.92 -9.66 11.09
CA MET A 472 6.05 -9.16 11.88
C MET A 472 5.67 -7.93 12.70
N GLU A 473 5.02 -6.93 12.09
CA GLU A 473 4.59 -5.72 12.82
C GLU A 473 3.49 -6.04 13.85
N ILE A 474 2.50 -6.85 13.49
CA ILE A 474 1.42 -7.22 14.41
C ILE A 474 1.97 -7.97 15.63
N THR A 475 2.94 -8.86 15.41
CA THR A 475 3.59 -9.62 16.49
C THR A 475 4.52 -8.73 17.31
N ALA A 476 5.22 -7.77 16.71
CA ALA A 476 6.04 -6.78 17.43
C ALA A 476 5.18 -5.95 18.38
N VAL A 477 4.04 -5.43 17.91
CA VAL A 477 3.07 -4.71 18.76
C VAL A 477 2.51 -5.63 19.87
N ALA A 478 2.34 -6.93 19.60
CA ALA A 478 1.91 -7.89 20.60
C ALA A 478 3.01 -8.24 21.63
N GLU A 479 4.28 -8.12 21.29
CA GLU A 479 5.39 -8.30 22.23
C GLU A 479 5.32 -7.28 23.36
N GLU A 480 5.08 -6.01 23.01
CA GLU A 480 4.94 -4.90 23.96
C GLU A 480 3.55 -4.87 24.63
N ASN A 481 2.49 -5.23 23.89
CA ASN A 481 1.11 -5.16 24.39
C ASN A 481 0.59 -6.51 24.90
N SER A 482 0.62 -6.70 26.23
CA SER A 482 0.16 -7.94 26.86
C SER A 482 -1.31 -8.27 26.63
N ALA A 483 -2.18 -7.29 26.40
CA ALA A 483 -3.60 -7.51 26.15
C ALA A 483 -3.82 -8.07 24.75
N LEU A 484 -3.18 -7.46 23.73
CA LEU A 484 -3.20 -7.94 22.36
C LEU A 484 -2.60 -9.35 22.26
N ARG A 485 -1.45 -9.58 22.90
CA ARG A 485 -0.82 -10.91 22.96
C ARG A 485 -1.78 -11.99 23.46
N ARG A 486 -2.48 -11.71 24.57
CA ARG A 486 -3.41 -12.65 25.20
C ARG A 486 -4.71 -12.82 24.42
N SER A 487 -5.15 -11.86 23.62
CA SER A 487 -6.38 -12.00 22.82
C SER A 487 -6.08 -12.64 21.45
N ALA A 488 -5.13 -12.10 20.70
CA ALA A 488 -4.85 -12.45 19.32
C ALA A 488 -4.07 -13.76 19.14
N PHE A 489 -3.03 -13.97 19.97
CA PHE A 489 -2.07 -15.06 19.80
C PHE A 489 -2.25 -16.18 20.83
N ARG A 490 -3.51 -16.54 21.10
CA ARG A 490 -3.80 -17.77 21.84
C ARG A 490 -3.51 -18.98 20.95
N ARG A 491 -2.61 -19.86 21.38
CA ARG A 491 -2.28 -21.11 20.65
C ARG A 491 -3.48 -22.06 20.46
N THR A 492 -4.58 -21.88 21.21
CA THR A 492 -5.84 -22.60 20.98
C THR A 492 -6.65 -22.08 19.80
N SER A 493 -6.32 -20.89 19.27
CA SER A 493 -6.96 -20.33 18.09
C SER A 493 -6.44 -21.02 16.82
N PRO A 494 -7.32 -21.60 15.99
CA PRO A 494 -6.93 -22.20 14.71
C PRO A 494 -6.19 -21.20 13.80
N ALA A 495 -6.56 -19.92 13.86
CA ALA A 495 -5.95 -18.86 13.07
C ALA A 495 -4.49 -18.59 13.48
N CYS A 496 -4.23 -18.46 14.79
CA CYS A 496 -2.88 -18.30 15.32
C CYS A 496 -2.02 -19.53 15.04
N LYS A 497 -2.59 -20.73 15.22
CA LYS A 497 -1.89 -21.97 14.91
C LYS A 497 -1.47 -22.02 13.44
N ALA A 498 -2.40 -21.77 12.52
CA ALA A 498 -2.13 -21.79 11.09
C ALA A 498 -1.02 -20.81 10.69
N VAL A 499 -1.04 -19.56 11.19
CA VAL A 499 0.03 -18.59 10.89
C VAL A 499 1.37 -19.06 11.39
N VAL A 500 1.45 -19.47 12.66
CA VAL A 500 2.73 -19.90 13.27
C VAL A 500 3.28 -21.16 12.59
N ASP A 501 2.42 -22.12 12.24
CA ASP A 501 2.83 -23.33 11.53
C ASP A 501 3.43 -22.98 10.14
N GLN A 502 2.92 -21.94 9.47
CA GLN A 502 3.49 -21.45 8.21
C GLN A 502 4.81 -20.70 8.42
N LEU A 503 4.93 -19.88 9.47
CA LEU A 503 6.19 -19.21 9.81
C LEU A 503 7.32 -20.23 10.04
N PHE A 504 7.05 -21.30 10.80
CA PHE A 504 8.03 -22.37 11.00
C PHE A 504 8.34 -23.15 9.73
N ARG A 505 7.33 -23.42 8.89
CA ARG A 505 7.57 -24.07 7.59
C ARG A 505 8.52 -23.24 6.71
N ILE A 506 8.39 -21.92 6.70
CA ILE A 506 9.30 -21.04 5.94
C ILE A 506 10.70 -21.12 6.56
N VAL A 507 10.82 -20.98 7.88
CA VAL A 507 12.12 -21.07 8.60
C VAL A 507 12.82 -22.42 8.38
N GLU A 508 12.08 -23.51 8.23
CA GLU A 508 12.63 -24.86 8.03
C GLU A 508 13.05 -25.16 6.58
N ASN A 509 12.38 -24.55 5.59
CA ASN A 509 12.48 -24.96 4.19
C ASN A 509 12.97 -23.87 3.22
N ALA A 510 12.98 -22.60 3.64
CA ALA A 510 13.42 -21.52 2.77
C ALA A 510 14.94 -21.53 2.60
N ASP A 511 15.39 -21.12 1.42
CA ASP A 511 16.80 -20.88 1.15
C ASP A 511 17.33 -19.77 2.07
N ALA A 512 18.60 -19.86 2.48
CA ALA A 512 19.22 -18.93 3.42
C ALA A 512 19.18 -17.45 2.95
N GLU A 513 19.11 -17.23 1.64
CA GLU A 513 19.04 -15.91 1.00
C GLU A 513 17.60 -15.39 0.84
N SER A 514 16.59 -16.09 1.36
CA SER A 514 15.19 -15.68 1.21
C SER A 514 14.87 -14.42 2.05
N ASP A 515 14.37 -13.38 1.37
CA ASP A 515 13.86 -12.15 1.99
C ASP A 515 12.71 -12.38 3.01
N LEU A 516 12.13 -13.59 3.04
CA LEU A 516 11.08 -13.98 3.97
C LEU A 516 11.61 -14.43 5.33
N LEU A 517 12.88 -14.84 5.44
CA LEU A 517 13.44 -15.42 6.66
C LEU A 517 13.45 -14.42 7.81
N ILE A 518 14.02 -13.23 7.60
CA ILE A 518 14.13 -12.20 8.66
C ILE A 518 12.74 -11.83 9.23
N PRO A 519 11.71 -11.49 8.41
CA PRO A 519 10.38 -11.20 8.93
C PRO A 519 9.74 -12.38 9.67
N CYS A 520 9.94 -13.62 9.21
CA CYS A 520 9.38 -14.81 9.85
C CYS A 520 10.07 -15.13 11.19
N VAL A 521 11.41 -15.06 11.23
CA VAL A 521 12.21 -15.26 12.45
C VAL A 521 11.84 -14.22 13.50
N ARG A 522 11.77 -12.94 13.12
CA ARG A 522 11.30 -11.86 14.01
C ARG A 522 9.90 -12.13 14.54
N SER A 523 8.98 -12.52 13.66
CA SER A 523 7.60 -12.84 14.06
C SER A 523 7.54 -13.96 15.11
N ILE A 524 8.36 -15.01 14.95
CA ILE A 524 8.47 -16.10 15.92
C ILE A 524 9.04 -15.59 17.25
N GLY A 525 10.11 -14.79 17.21
CA GLY A 525 10.73 -14.23 18.41
C GLY A 525 9.82 -13.30 19.20
N ASN A 526 9.06 -12.46 18.51
CA ASN A 526 8.07 -11.57 19.16
C ASN A 526 6.97 -12.37 19.88
N LEU A 527 6.73 -13.62 19.43
CA LEU A 527 5.80 -14.57 20.04
C LEU A 527 6.45 -15.49 21.08
N ALA A 528 7.73 -15.33 21.42
CA ALA A 528 8.47 -16.22 22.33
C ALA A 528 7.73 -16.51 23.66
N ARG A 529 7.11 -15.48 24.25
CA ARG A 529 6.35 -15.58 25.52
C ARG A 529 4.97 -16.26 25.38
N THR A 530 4.56 -16.66 24.17
CA THR A 530 3.25 -17.28 23.89
C THR A 530 3.31 -18.80 23.73
N PHE A 531 4.51 -19.35 23.51
CA PHE A 531 4.72 -20.78 23.30
C PHE A 531 4.52 -21.58 24.58
N LYS A 532 4.05 -22.81 24.44
CA LYS A 532 3.90 -23.76 25.56
C LYS A 532 5.14 -24.64 25.67
N SER A 533 5.35 -25.25 26.85
CA SER A 533 6.47 -26.17 27.10
C SER A 533 6.56 -27.32 26.09
N ALA A 534 5.42 -27.84 25.60
CA ALA A 534 5.36 -28.87 24.56
C ALA A 534 5.94 -28.43 23.20
N GLU A 535 6.05 -27.12 22.94
CA GLU A 535 6.47 -26.53 21.67
C GLU A 535 7.97 -26.16 21.65
N ARG A 536 8.75 -26.60 22.65
CA ARG A 536 10.20 -26.30 22.75
C ARG A 536 11.02 -26.75 21.53
N HIS A 537 10.55 -27.79 20.82
CA HIS A 537 11.21 -28.32 19.61
C HIS A 537 11.24 -27.31 18.46
N LEU A 538 10.35 -26.31 18.47
CA LEU A 538 10.29 -25.25 17.47
C LEU A 538 11.51 -24.32 17.49
N ILE A 539 12.36 -24.40 18.52
CA ILE A 539 13.60 -23.63 18.61
C ILE A 539 14.71 -24.24 17.74
N ILE A 540 14.65 -25.55 17.47
CA ILE A 540 15.72 -26.27 16.75
C ILE A 540 15.95 -25.72 15.33
N PRO A 541 14.91 -25.43 14.51
CA PRO A 541 15.12 -24.80 13.20
C PRO A 541 15.84 -23.46 13.28
N LEU A 542 15.55 -22.65 14.30
CA LEU A 542 16.24 -21.36 14.50
C LEU A 542 17.73 -21.57 14.78
N ILE A 543 18.10 -22.57 15.58
CA ILE A 543 19.51 -22.86 15.89
C ILE A 543 20.27 -23.28 14.65
N LYS A 544 19.65 -24.03 13.73
CA LYS A 544 20.30 -24.40 12.45
C LYS A 544 20.64 -23.17 11.60
N LEU A 545 19.76 -22.16 11.61
CA LEU A 545 20.02 -20.89 10.90
C LEU A 545 21.19 -20.08 11.48
N LEU A 546 21.68 -20.39 12.69
CA LEU A 546 22.91 -19.79 13.21
C LEU A 546 24.18 -20.32 12.49
N ASP A 547 24.15 -21.55 12.00
CA ASP A 547 25.29 -22.21 11.33
C ASP A 547 25.30 -21.90 9.83
N ASP A 548 24.13 -22.00 9.19
CA ASP A 548 23.96 -21.93 7.73
C ASP A 548 23.58 -20.52 7.20
N GLY A 549 23.38 -19.54 8.09
CA GLY A 549 22.80 -18.24 7.74
C GLY A 549 23.82 -17.15 7.38
N GLU A 550 23.40 -16.18 6.57
CA GLU A 550 24.16 -14.94 6.37
C GLU A 550 24.38 -14.20 7.71
N PRO A 551 25.45 -13.39 7.87
CA PRO A 551 25.77 -12.72 9.14
C PRO A 551 24.60 -11.91 9.73
N ASN A 552 23.81 -11.24 8.89
CA ASN A 552 22.65 -10.47 9.32
C ASN A 552 21.53 -11.37 9.86
N LEU A 553 21.29 -12.51 9.23
CA LEU A 553 20.33 -13.51 9.68
C LEU A 553 20.79 -14.16 10.99
N ALA A 554 22.07 -14.52 11.09
CA ALA A 554 22.65 -15.09 12.31
C ALA A 554 22.54 -14.15 13.51
N ALA A 555 22.82 -12.85 13.30
CA ALA A 555 22.61 -11.81 14.31
C ALA A 555 21.14 -11.76 14.77
N GLU A 556 20.21 -11.74 13.82
CA GLU A 556 18.77 -11.68 14.12
C GLU A 556 18.28 -12.92 14.86
N VAL A 557 18.71 -14.10 14.45
CA VAL A 557 18.38 -15.36 15.10
C VAL A 557 18.90 -15.38 16.54
N ALA A 558 20.11 -14.87 16.80
CA ALA A 558 20.64 -14.76 18.16
C ALA A 558 19.79 -13.81 19.04
N ILE A 559 19.35 -12.67 18.50
CA ILE A 559 18.41 -11.75 19.18
C ILE A 559 17.10 -12.49 19.52
N VAL A 560 16.53 -13.20 18.54
CA VAL A 560 15.27 -13.93 18.72
C VAL A 560 15.40 -15.03 19.75
N LEU A 561 16.47 -15.83 19.70
CA LEU A 561 16.74 -16.87 20.69
C LEU A 561 16.97 -16.28 22.09
N ALA A 562 17.55 -15.07 22.21
CA ALA A 562 17.65 -14.37 23.49
C ALA A 562 16.27 -14.07 24.09
N LYS A 563 15.26 -13.73 23.26
CA LYS A 563 13.86 -13.58 23.72
C LYS A 563 13.25 -14.89 24.24
N PHE A 564 13.73 -16.05 23.77
CA PHE A 564 13.34 -17.33 24.33
C PHE A 564 14.05 -17.65 25.64
N ALA A 565 15.30 -17.21 25.82
CA ALA A 565 16.14 -17.50 26.98
C ALA A 565 16.05 -16.46 28.12
N THR A 566 15.55 -15.24 27.86
CA THR A 566 15.48 -14.19 28.89
C THR A 566 14.66 -14.62 30.12
N GLU A 567 14.98 -14.05 31.29
CA GLU A 567 14.28 -14.31 32.56
C GLU A 567 12.81 -13.88 32.53
N ASP A 568 12.45 -12.94 31.64
CA ASP A 568 11.07 -12.53 31.36
C ASP A 568 10.19 -13.65 30.76
N ASN A 569 10.81 -14.70 30.21
CA ASN A 569 10.11 -15.84 29.67
C ASN A 569 10.04 -16.95 30.72
N PHE A 570 8.83 -17.33 31.13
CA PHE A 570 8.62 -18.41 32.11
C PHE A 570 9.21 -19.76 31.69
N LEU A 571 9.44 -19.97 30.38
CA LEU A 571 10.08 -21.18 29.83
C LEU A 571 11.57 -20.97 29.53
N GLY A 572 12.16 -19.84 29.93
CA GLY A 572 13.55 -19.47 29.63
C GLY A 572 14.54 -20.58 29.95
N LYS A 573 14.41 -21.21 31.12
CA LYS A 573 15.26 -22.33 31.52
C LYS A 573 15.13 -23.56 30.61
N ASP A 574 13.92 -23.92 30.23
CA ASP A 574 13.69 -25.08 29.36
C ASP A 574 14.16 -24.80 27.93
N HIS A 575 13.94 -23.58 27.44
CA HIS A 575 14.43 -23.13 26.14
C HIS A 575 15.96 -23.06 26.10
N SER A 576 16.61 -22.52 27.13
CA SER A 576 18.08 -22.53 27.25
C SER A 576 18.64 -23.96 27.24
N ARG A 577 17.97 -24.92 27.90
CA ARG A 577 18.38 -26.33 27.83
C ARG A 577 18.27 -26.89 26.41
N THR A 578 17.17 -26.62 25.71
CA THR A 578 17.00 -27.04 24.31
C THR A 578 18.04 -26.39 23.38
N ILE A 579 18.43 -25.13 23.64
CA ILE A 579 19.49 -24.46 22.88
C ILE A 579 20.83 -25.19 23.04
N ILE A 580 21.17 -25.59 24.26
CA ILE A 580 22.39 -26.36 24.55
C ILE A 580 22.31 -27.75 23.90
N GLU A 581 21.20 -28.48 24.08
CA GLU A 581 21.01 -29.83 23.55
C GLU A 581 21.11 -29.90 22.02
N ALA A 582 20.71 -28.83 21.33
CA ALA A 582 20.81 -28.70 19.88
C ALA A 582 22.19 -28.19 19.39
N GLY A 583 23.16 -28.01 20.28
CA GLY A 583 24.53 -27.58 19.93
C GLY A 583 24.72 -26.07 19.78
N GLY A 584 23.73 -25.26 20.18
CA GLY A 584 23.77 -23.81 20.03
C GLY A 584 24.90 -23.14 20.82
N SER A 585 25.33 -23.71 21.95
CA SER A 585 26.42 -23.15 22.77
C SER A 585 27.73 -23.00 21.99
N LYS A 586 28.11 -24.02 21.22
CA LYS A 586 29.33 -23.98 20.39
C LYS A 586 29.22 -22.95 19.26
N LEU A 587 28.08 -22.90 18.57
CA LEU A 587 27.84 -21.93 17.49
C LEU A 587 27.90 -20.49 18.01
N LEU A 588 27.29 -20.24 19.17
CA LEU A 588 27.31 -18.90 19.78
C LEU A 588 28.70 -18.48 20.25
N VAL A 589 29.53 -19.41 20.73
CA VAL A 589 30.93 -19.14 21.04
C VAL A 589 31.69 -18.71 19.78
N GLN A 590 31.47 -19.38 18.65
CA GLN A 590 32.07 -19.00 17.37
C GLN A 590 31.61 -17.60 16.94
N LEU A 591 30.30 -17.31 17.02
CA LEU A 591 29.74 -15.99 16.70
C LEU A 591 30.22 -14.89 17.67
N ALA A 592 30.46 -15.21 18.94
CA ALA A 592 31.00 -14.26 19.90
C ALA A 592 32.43 -13.83 19.56
N TYR A 593 33.27 -14.74 19.08
CA TYR A 593 34.64 -14.42 18.68
C TYR A 593 34.75 -13.84 17.27
N PHE A 594 33.99 -14.36 16.31
CA PHE A 594 34.19 -14.13 14.88
C PHE A 594 32.95 -13.55 14.17
N GLY A 595 31.89 -13.20 14.91
CA GLY A 595 30.66 -12.68 14.33
C GLY A 595 30.88 -11.36 13.58
N GLU A 596 30.70 -11.40 12.27
CA GLU A 596 30.66 -10.20 11.41
C GLU A 596 29.31 -9.45 11.55
N ASN A 597 29.25 -8.21 11.05
CA ASN A 597 28.02 -7.40 10.94
C ASN A 597 27.18 -7.25 12.23
N GLY A 598 27.85 -7.20 13.39
CA GLY A 598 27.18 -6.96 14.67
C GLY A 598 26.54 -8.20 15.30
N ALA A 599 26.78 -9.41 14.80
CA ALA A 599 26.30 -10.66 15.42
C ALA A 599 26.95 -10.98 16.78
N GLN A 600 28.12 -10.39 17.06
CA GLN A 600 28.88 -10.60 18.31
C GLN A 600 28.07 -10.25 19.57
N ILE A 601 27.47 -9.06 19.64
CA ILE A 601 26.74 -8.61 20.82
C ILE A 601 25.49 -9.47 21.07
N PRO A 602 24.60 -9.72 20.09
CA PRO A 602 23.49 -10.66 20.24
C PRO A 602 23.90 -12.06 20.70
N ALA A 603 25.00 -12.60 20.17
CA ALA A 603 25.50 -13.92 20.58
C ALA A 603 25.93 -13.92 22.06
N LEU A 604 26.63 -12.87 22.51
CA LEU A 604 27.04 -12.71 23.90
C LEU A 604 25.84 -12.52 24.85
N VAL A 605 24.83 -11.75 24.44
CA VAL A 605 23.57 -11.58 25.19
C VAL A 605 22.88 -12.93 25.39
N LEU A 606 22.72 -13.70 24.32
CA LEU A 606 22.12 -15.03 24.39
C LEU A 606 22.93 -16.00 25.25
N LEU A 607 24.26 -16.04 25.07
CA LEU A 607 25.14 -16.87 25.90
C LEU A 607 25.01 -16.54 27.39
N SER A 608 24.90 -15.25 27.71
CA SER A 608 24.72 -14.79 29.09
C SER A 608 23.40 -15.28 29.68
N TYR A 609 22.28 -15.16 28.96
CA TYR A 609 21.00 -15.71 29.43
C TYR A 609 21.02 -17.23 29.57
N VAL A 610 21.61 -17.96 28.61
CA VAL A 610 21.75 -19.42 28.69
C VAL A 610 22.59 -19.84 29.90
N ALA A 611 23.70 -19.15 30.15
CA ALA A 611 24.56 -19.34 31.31
C ALA A 611 23.83 -19.08 32.63
N MET A 612 23.03 -18.01 32.69
CA MET A 612 22.25 -17.65 33.88
C MET A 612 21.15 -18.66 34.22
N ASN A 613 20.56 -19.27 33.19
CA ASN A 613 19.45 -20.21 33.33
C ASN A 613 19.89 -21.66 33.63
N VAL A 614 21.01 -22.09 33.05
CA VAL A 614 21.51 -23.47 33.15
C VAL A 614 23.02 -23.49 33.50
N PRO A 615 23.43 -22.87 34.63
CA PRO A 615 24.85 -22.77 35.00
C PRO A 615 25.49 -24.12 35.37
N ASP A 616 24.66 -25.13 35.66
CA ASP A 616 25.05 -26.51 35.99
C ASP A 616 25.32 -27.38 34.75
N SER A 617 25.17 -26.85 33.54
CA SER A 617 25.38 -27.60 32.30
C SER A 617 26.86 -27.95 32.07
N GLU A 618 27.15 -29.25 32.00
CA GLU A 618 28.48 -29.74 31.60
C GLU A 618 28.86 -29.31 30.18
N GLN A 619 27.88 -29.15 29.29
CA GLN A 619 28.14 -28.77 27.91
C GLN A 619 28.65 -27.32 27.81
N LEU A 620 28.15 -26.41 28.65
CA LEU A 620 28.66 -25.04 28.70
C LEU A 620 30.12 -24.99 29.19
N ALA A 621 30.52 -25.91 30.08
CA ALA A 621 31.91 -26.05 30.49
C ALA A 621 32.78 -26.61 29.36
N LYS A 622 32.29 -27.62 28.63
CA LYS A 622 32.98 -28.21 27.47
C LYS A 622 33.19 -27.22 26.32
N ASP A 623 32.22 -26.35 26.09
CA ASP A 623 32.29 -25.32 25.06
C ASP A 623 33.01 -24.03 25.53
N GLU A 624 33.63 -24.07 26.71
CA GLU A 624 34.43 -22.96 27.28
C GLU A 624 33.68 -21.63 27.40
N VAL A 625 32.36 -21.68 27.64
CA VAL A 625 31.51 -20.47 27.67
C VAL A 625 31.98 -19.46 28.73
N LEU A 626 32.46 -19.93 29.89
CA LEU A 626 33.00 -19.05 30.93
C LEU A 626 34.20 -18.23 30.41
N THR A 627 35.11 -18.88 29.68
CA THR A 627 36.28 -18.22 29.08
C THR A 627 35.86 -17.14 28.09
N VAL A 628 34.83 -17.40 27.29
CA VAL A 628 34.30 -16.41 26.32
C VAL A 628 33.70 -15.21 27.03
N LEU A 629 32.89 -15.43 28.07
CA LEU A 629 32.28 -14.33 28.84
C LEU A 629 33.35 -13.52 29.60
N GLU A 630 34.40 -14.17 30.11
CA GLU A 630 35.56 -13.49 30.70
C GLU A 630 36.30 -12.64 29.70
N TRP A 631 36.55 -13.17 28.50
CA TRP A 631 37.18 -12.43 27.41
C TRP A 631 36.33 -11.21 27.03
N ALA A 632 35.02 -11.40 26.82
CA ALA A 632 34.07 -10.34 26.47
C ALA A 632 34.02 -9.24 27.52
N SER A 633 34.06 -9.58 28.81
CA SER A 633 34.06 -8.61 29.92
C SER A 633 35.30 -7.71 29.98
N LYS A 634 36.35 -8.03 29.21
CA LYS A 634 37.58 -7.23 29.09
C LYS A 634 37.63 -6.39 27.82
N GLN A 635 36.65 -6.54 26.93
CA GLN A 635 36.58 -5.80 25.68
C GLN A 635 35.81 -4.50 25.89
N ALA A 636 36.45 -3.36 25.59
CA ALA A 636 35.86 -2.04 25.77
C ALA A 636 34.59 -1.87 24.89
N ASN A 637 34.66 -2.30 23.62
CA ASN A 637 33.54 -2.23 22.68
C ASN A 637 32.32 -3.08 23.07
N VAL A 638 32.48 -4.06 23.95
CA VAL A 638 31.36 -4.90 24.46
C VAL A 638 30.77 -4.29 25.74
N THR A 639 31.63 -3.70 26.58
CA THR A 639 31.24 -3.16 27.89
C THR A 639 30.68 -1.73 27.80
N GLU A 640 30.91 -1.03 26.69
CA GLU A 640 30.28 0.26 26.38
C GLU A 640 28.78 0.14 26.01
N GLU A 641 28.29 -1.06 25.68
CA GLU A 641 26.87 -1.31 25.41
C GLU A 641 26.05 -1.32 26.71
N GLU A 642 24.89 -0.66 26.67
CA GLU A 642 23.99 -0.52 27.82
C GLU A 642 23.56 -1.90 28.36
N ASP A 643 23.57 -2.05 29.69
CA ASP A 643 23.26 -3.28 30.43
C ASP A 643 24.17 -4.51 30.19
N MET A 644 25.09 -4.47 29.21
CA MET A 644 25.92 -5.62 28.88
C MET A 644 26.94 -5.97 29.96
N GLU A 645 27.57 -4.97 30.59
CA GLU A 645 28.52 -5.19 31.68
C GLU A 645 27.87 -5.92 32.87
N ALA A 646 26.67 -5.49 33.26
CA ALA A 646 25.90 -6.10 34.34
C ALA A 646 25.47 -7.54 33.98
N LEU A 647 25.01 -7.74 32.73
CA LEU A 647 24.60 -9.05 32.23
C LEU A 647 25.78 -10.06 32.22
N LEU A 648 26.95 -9.64 31.72
CA LEU A 648 28.17 -10.46 31.72
C LEU A 648 28.61 -10.80 33.14
N TYR A 649 28.56 -9.83 34.06
CA TYR A 649 28.94 -10.04 35.45
C TYR A 649 28.07 -11.12 36.12
N GLU A 650 26.75 -11.02 35.99
CA GLU A 650 25.81 -11.97 36.58
C GLU A 650 25.95 -13.37 35.97
N ALA A 651 26.06 -13.46 34.64
CA ALA A 651 26.25 -14.73 33.94
C ALA A 651 27.54 -15.45 34.37
N LYS A 652 28.64 -14.71 34.47
CA LYS A 652 29.93 -15.23 34.97
C LYS A 652 29.82 -15.72 36.42
N SER A 653 29.26 -14.89 37.30
CA SER A 653 29.11 -15.22 38.72
C SER A 653 28.35 -16.53 38.92
N ARG A 654 27.25 -16.73 38.17
CA ARG A 654 26.49 -17.99 38.22
C ARG A 654 27.28 -19.18 37.70
N LEU A 655 28.02 -19.06 36.60
CA LEU A 655 28.83 -20.16 36.06
C LEU A 655 30.02 -20.53 36.98
N GLU A 656 30.74 -19.55 37.50
CA GLU A 656 31.89 -19.75 38.39
C GLU A 656 31.51 -20.54 39.65
N LEU A 657 30.34 -20.23 40.24
CA LEU A 657 29.82 -20.93 41.42
C LEU A 657 29.60 -22.44 41.20
N TYR A 658 29.27 -22.86 39.99
CA TYR A 658 29.01 -24.26 39.67
C TYR A 658 30.26 -24.97 39.14
N GLN A 659 31.05 -24.33 38.29
CA GLN A 659 32.28 -24.92 37.73
C GLN A 659 33.40 -25.06 38.78
N SER A 660 33.44 -24.18 39.79
CA SER A 660 34.32 -24.33 40.96
C SER A 660 33.92 -25.47 41.91
N ARG A 661 32.66 -25.93 41.85
CA ARG A 661 32.17 -27.09 42.61
C ARG A 661 32.48 -28.41 41.89
N GLY A 662 32.42 -28.43 40.55
CA GLY A 662 32.79 -29.61 39.74
C GLY A 662 34.27 -29.99 39.85
N THR A 663 35.16 -29.02 40.03
CA THR A 663 36.60 -29.25 40.28
C THR A 663 36.93 -29.77 41.68
N ARG A 664 35.95 -29.83 42.59
CA ARG A 664 36.11 -30.38 43.96
C ARG A 664 35.54 -31.80 44.13
N GLY A 665 35.13 -32.47 43.06
CA GLY A 665 34.61 -33.84 43.08
C GLY A 665 35.68 -34.92 42.80
N PHE A 666 36.00 -35.72 43.82
CA PHE A 666 36.79 -36.97 43.83
C PHE A 666 38.32 -36.89 43.98
N HIS A 667 38.74 -36.47 45.18
CA HIS A 667 39.84 -37.11 45.89
C HIS A 667 39.36 -37.49 47.31
N VAL A 668 38.61 -38.59 47.41
CA VAL A 668 38.61 -39.50 48.57
C VAL A 668 38.32 -40.90 48.06
#